data_AF-A0A3C1CF40-F1
#
_entry.id   AF-A0A3C1CF40-F1
#
_cell.length_a   1.000
_cell.length_b   1.000
_cell.length_c   1.000
_cell.angle_alpha   90.00
_cell.angle_beta   90.00
_cell.angle_gamma   90.00
#
_symmetry.space_group_name_H-M   'P 1'
#
loop_
_entity.id
_entity.type
_entity.pdbx_description
1 polymer ?
#
loop_
_entity_poly.entity_id
_entity_poly.type
_entity_poly.pdbx_seq_one_letter_code
_entity_poly.pdbx_strand_id
1 'polypeptide(L)'
;RKQMPDIDMDFDERFRGEMIRYAAERYGSDHVAQIVTFSTIKARAAVRDAARVLGLPYVVGDKIAKAMPPLIMGRDTPLKACLERVDGHEDGYVSAQGLRDMYAADPEAAKVIDVAKGLEGLRRQDGIHAAAVVITKAPLTEYLPVQRKPENGQDPSEAPVVTQYEMHGVEELGLLKMDFLGLRNLSVIERALDLIAETEGSRPDIDAIGLEDEQTFEMLRRAETIGVFQLEGGAMRSTLRALAPTSFDDVAALVALYRPGPMAANMHRDYPDLKNSRKTLTYLHPDMEAILGDTYGLMLYQESVMRVAQRFAGYSLEDADNLRKAAGKKVRSVMAKERQKFVDGCVRQGYDQKLGTELFDIIEPFADYAFNKSHAYGYGLVAYQTAWLKAHYPVEYLAALLTSVKDDKDKTAVYLGECRSVGIEVLVPDVNSSAAEFTPLVGADGRRRIVFGLAAVRNVGESLVERIVAERDAAGPFTDFYDFCRRVDPVVLNKRTVESLAKAGAFDSLGHPRRGLCLVSESIVDRTLERRREEEAGISTLFGLLEQPDVSVPSGFAEARVPIPDTEFDKATRLAFEKEMLGLYVSDHPLRGFEGALARLTDCSLSDVKEVDELTEPDYGWEGQVRTVGGVVTNLARRYTRRGELMATFVLEDLRASVEVFVFPKVMAEVGPKLENDAVVAMRGRIDTRDDQVKLVCMELWRPELGTAGAGPLHVQLPLGMSDDLLERLKGLLAEHPGDEPVHVQIGQTTLRLPSEFNVDSRRGLLGELRVLLGPHAIVA
;
A
#
# COMPACT_ATOMS: atom_id res chain seq x y z
N ARG A 1 -1.53 -10.01 44.32
CA ARG A 1 -0.33 -10.24 43.47
C ARG A 1 0.78 -9.20 43.65
N LYS A 2 2.06 -9.60 43.63
CA LYS A 2 3.26 -8.72 43.62
C LYS A 2 4.03 -8.88 42.31
N GLN A 3 3.57 -8.23 41.23
CA GLN A 3 4.33 -8.09 39.97
C GLN A 3 4.36 -6.60 39.62
N MET A 4 5.47 -6.13 39.06
CA MET A 4 5.58 -4.77 38.53
C MET A 4 4.64 -4.61 37.33
N PRO A 5 3.90 -3.49 37.21
CA PRO A 5 3.17 -3.19 35.98
C PRO A 5 4.16 -2.92 34.84
N ASP A 6 3.85 -3.41 33.64
CA ASP A 6 4.53 -3.06 32.40
C ASP A 6 3.64 -2.03 31.69
N ILE A 7 4.18 -0.84 31.43
CA ILE A 7 3.44 0.28 30.84
C ILE A 7 4.13 0.66 29.54
N ASP A 8 3.45 0.35 28.45
CA ASP A 8 3.91 0.63 27.09
C ASP A 8 3.26 1.92 26.60
N MET A 9 4.05 2.79 25.97
CA MET A 9 3.60 4.09 25.50
C MET A 9 3.96 4.27 24.02
N ASP A 10 2.94 4.58 23.22
CA ASP A 10 3.09 4.90 21.80
C ASP A 10 3.27 6.42 21.64
N PHE A 11 4.31 6.82 20.92
CA PHE A 11 4.62 8.20 20.56
C PHE A 11 4.67 8.37 19.05
N ASP A 12 4.50 9.60 18.57
CA ASP A 12 4.96 9.96 17.23
C ASP A 12 6.45 9.59 17.09
N GLU A 13 6.76 8.87 16.01
CA GLU A 13 8.10 8.30 15.82
C GLU A 13 9.19 9.36 15.73
N ARG A 14 8.83 10.58 15.26
CA ARG A 14 9.73 11.74 15.15
C ARG A 14 10.21 12.19 16.53
N PHE A 15 9.35 12.09 17.54
CA PHE A 15 9.59 12.60 18.89
C PHE A 15 9.99 11.51 19.90
N ARG A 16 9.98 10.23 19.51
CA ARG A 16 10.43 9.12 20.38
C ARG A 16 11.83 9.36 20.96
N GLY A 17 12.76 9.85 20.15
CA GLY A 17 14.13 10.15 20.60
C GLY A 17 14.18 11.24 21.69
N GLU A 18 13.27 12.21 21.62
CA GLU A 18 13.14 13.27 22.62
C GLU A 18 12.62 12.73 23.96
N MET A 19 11.71 11.74 23.93
CA MET A 19 11.22 11.10 25.17
C MET A 19 12.32 10.33 25.90
N ILE A 20 13.23 9.68 25.15
CA ILE A 20 14.41 9.02 25.73
C ILE A 20 15.35 10.06 26.34
N ARG A 21 15.59 11.16 25.61
CA ARG A 21 16.41 12.28 26.09
C ARG A 21 15.83 12.89 27.37
N TYR A 22 14.52 13.14 27.39
CA TYR A 22 13.81 13.62 28.57
C TYR A 22 13.99 12.68 29.77
N ALA A 23 13.87 11.37 29.58
CA ALA A 23 14.11 10.41 30.66
C ALA A 23 15.56 10.48 31.18
N ALA A 24 16.54 10.57 30.28
CA ALA A 24 17.95 10.71 30.66
C ALA A 24 18.23 12.03 31.41
N GLU A 25 17.66 13.15 30.96
CA GLU A 25 17.78 14.45 31.64
C GLU A 25 17.09 14.44 33.01
N ARG A 26 15.95 13.76 33.12
CA ARG A 26 15.14 13.73 34.34
C ARG A 26 15.72 12.82 35.43
N TYR A 27 16.25 11.66 35.05
CA TYR A 27 16.68 10.61 35.98
C TYR A 27 18.20 10.43 36.06
N GLY A 28 18.96 11.05 35.16
CA GLY A 28 20.42 10.90 35.04
C GLY A 28 20.80 10.04 33.84
N SER A 29 21.78 10.50 33.05
CA SER A 29 22.22 9.80 31.83
C SER A 29 22.88 8.44 32.09
N ASP A 30 23.37 8.21 33.31
CA ASP A 30 23.94 6.95 33.77
C ASP A 30 22.91 6.03 34.44
N HIS A 31 21.64 6.46 34.54
CA HIS A 31 20.52 5.69 35.07
C HIS A 31 19.55 5.19 33.98
N VAL A 32 19.71 5.67 32.74
CA VAL A 32 18.80 5.38 31.63
C VAL A 32 19.56 4.77 30.46
N ALA A 33 19.10 3.62 29.98
CA ALA A 33 19.66 2.98 28.80
C ALA A 33 18.57 2.32 27.96
N GLN A 34 18.81 2.21 26.66
CA GLN A 34 17.99 1.39 25.80
C GLN A 34 18.39 -0.09 25.96
N ILE A 35 17.46 -1.02 25.71
CA ILE A 35 17.76 -2.45 25.84
C ILE A 35 18.38 -2.98 24.54
N VAL A 36 19.38 -3.87 24.62
CA VAL A 36 19.93 -4.55 23.44
C VAL A 36 18.97 -5.62 22.92
N THR A 37 18.94 -5.79 21.60
CA THR A 37 18.35 -6.94 20.93
C THR A 37 19.41 -7.71 20.18
N PHE A 38 19.30 -9.03 20.14
CA PHE A 38 20.18 -9.87 19.33
C PHE A 38 19.40 -10.40 18.14
N SER A 39 19.81 -10.02 16.93
CA SER A 39 19.24 -10.61 15.73
C SER A 39 19.83 -12.01 15.51
N THR A 40 18.95 -12.97 15.25
CA THR A 40 19.35 -14.35 14.92
C THR A 40 19.23 -14.57 13.41
N ILE A 41 20.09 -15.45 12.89
CA ILE A 41 20.05 -15.83 11.47
C ILE A 41 18.83 -16.74 11.25
N LYS A 42 17.83 -16.23 10.52
CA LYS A 42 16.64 -16.99 10.10
C LYS A 42 16.94 -17.93 8.93
N ALA A 43 16.12 -18.95 8.74
CA ALA A 43 16.33 -20.03 7.75
C ALA A 43 16.69 -19.53 6.33
N ARG A 44 15.91 -18.60 5.75
CA ARG A 44 16.19 -18.05 4.41
C ARG A 44 17.48 -17.25 4.35
N ALA A 45 17.79 -16.49 5.39
CA ALA A 45 19.04 -15.74 5.50
C ALA A 45 20.23 -16.69 5.64
N ALA A 46 20.09 -17.77 6.43
CA ALA A 46 21.10 -18.80 6.59
C ALA A 46 21.48 -19.43 5.23
N VAL A 47 20.49 -19.73 4.37
CA VAL A 47 20.73 -20.26 3.01
C VAL A 47 21.51 -19.28 2.13
N ARG A 48 21.11 -18.00 2.12
CA ARG A 48 21.81 -16.97 1.32
C ARG A 48 23.23 -16.72 1.83
N ASP A 49 23.39 -16.65 3.15
CA ASP A 49 24.68 -16.44 3.79
C ASP A 49 25.61 -17.66 3.56
N ALA A 50 25.09 -18.88 3.64
CA ALA A 50 25.82 -20.10 3.32
C ALA A 50 26.34 -20.12 1.88
N ALA A 51 25.48 -19.76 0.91
CA ALA A 51 25.88 -19.66 -0.50
C ALA A 51 27.01 -18.64 -0.69
N ARG A 52 26.91 -17.47 -0.03
CA ARG A 52 27.95 -16.42 -0.08
C ARG A 52 29.27 -16.89 0.52
N VAL A 53 29.24 -17.56 1.67
CA VAL A 53 30.45 -18.10 2.33
C VAL A 53 31.11 -19.19 1.48
N LEU A 54 30.32 -19.96 0.74
CA LEU A 54 30.81 -20.96 -0.23
C LEU A 54 31.32 -20.35 -1.54
N GLY A 55 31.27 -19.03 -1.72
CA GLY A 55 31.76 -18.34 -2.92
C GLY A 55 30.83 -18.45 -4.12
N LEU A 56 29.56 -18.82 -3.92
CA LEU A 56 28.59 -19.00 -5.01
C LEU A 56 27.94 -17.65 -5.41
N PRO A 57 27.50 -17.52 -6.68
CA PRO A 57 26.74 -16.34 -7.11
C PRO A 57 25.46 -16.14 -6.30
N TYR A 58 25.09 -14.87 -6.06
CA TYR A 58 23.88 -14.49 -5.30
C TYR A 58 22.61 -15.22 -5.78
N VAL A 59 22.49 -15.40 -7.10
CA VAL A 59 21.35 -16.06 -7.75
C VAL A 59 21.14 -17.49 -7.24
N VAL A 60 22.20 -18.22 -6.90
CA VAL A 60 22.11 -19.60 -6.37
C VAL A 60 21.45 -19.58 -4.99
N GLY A 61 21.98 -18.76 -4.08
CA GLY A 61 21.42 -18.62 -2.73
C GLY A 61 19.99 -18.11 -2.74
N ASP A 62 19.67 -17.14 -3.61
CA ASP A 62 18.31 -16.61 -3.72
C ASP A 62 17.32 -17.62 -4.32
N LYS A 63 17.74 -18.43 -5.30
CA LYS A 63 16.93 -19.53 -5.86
C LYS A 63 16.55 -20.55 -4.79
N ILE A 64 17.52 -21.01 -4.00
CA ILE A 64 17.27 -21.98 -2.91
C ILE A 64 16.39 -21.34 -1.83
N ALA A 65 16.69 -20.10 -1.44
CA ALA A 65 15.90 -19.38 -0.45
C ALA A 65 14.44 -19.21 -0.90
N LYS A 66 14.17 -18.96 -2.18
CA LYS A 66 12.80 -18.84 -2.73
C LYS A 66 12.03 -20.16 -2.76
N ALA A 67 12.70 -21.31 -2.83
CA ALA A 67 12.06 -22.62 -2.76
C ALA A 67 11.53 -22.99 -1.37
N MET A 68 11.89 -22.23 -0.33
CA MET A 68 11.38 -22.43 1.03
C MET A 68 9.89 -22.06 1.17
N PRO A 69 9.14 -22.71 2.09
CA PRO A 69 7.74 -22.42 2.37
C PRO A 69 7.47 -20.94 2.68
N PRO A 70 6.34 -20.36 2.25
CA PRO A 70 5.99 -18.98 2.57
C PRO A 70 5.97 -18.75 4.08
N LEU A 71 6.20 -17.50 4.50
CA LEU A 71 6.15 -17.10 5.90
C LEU A 71 4.72 -17.34 6.44
N ILE A 72 4.62 -18.02 7.58
CA ILE A 72 3.36 -18.19 8.30
C ILE A 72 3.40 -17.22 9.49
N MET A 73 2.49 -16.24 9.52
CA MET A 73 2.47 -15.19 10.57
C MET A 73 3.81 -14.46 10.72
N GLY A 74 4.48 -14.19 9.60
CA GLY A 74 5.79 -13.51 9.59
C GLY A 74 6.96 -14.36 10.11
N ARG A 75 6.75 -15.65 10.39
CA ARG A 75 7.79 -16.58 10.85
C ARG A 75 8.21 -17.51 9.71
N ASP A 76 9.52 -17.68 9.58
CA ASP A 76 10.10 -18.70 8.70
C ASP A 76 9.85 -20.08 9.30
N THR A 77 9.57 -21.06 8.44
CA THR A 77 9.66 -22.46 8.81
C THR A 77 11.14 -22.79 9.03
N PRO A 78 11.53 -23.35 10.20
CA PRO A 78 12.91 -23.74 10.45
C PRO A 78 13.45 -24.64 9.35
N LEU A 79 14.74 -24.52 9.01
CA LEU A 79 15.31 -25.28 7.88
C LEU A 79 15.20 -26.79 8.12
N LYS A 80 15.37 -27.24 9.37
CA LYS A 80 15.14 -28.63 9.78
C LYS A 80 13.72 -29.11 9.46
N ALA A 81 12.70 -28.30 9.80
CA ALA A 81 11.31 -28.64 9.55
C ALA A 81 10.91 -28.61 8.06
N CYS A 82 11.73 -27.97 7.21
CA CYS A 82 11.55 -28.05 5.76
C CYS A 82 12.02 -29.41 5.19
N LEU A 83 13.00 -30.06 5.84
CA LEU A 83 13.61 -31.30 5.35
C LEU A 83 13.08 -32.55 6.05
N GLU A 84 12.66 -32.42 7.30
CA GLU A 84 12.19 -33.51 8.16
C GLU A 84 10.82 -33.16 8.76
N ARG A 85 10.00 -34.18 9.05
CA ARG A 85 8.75 -33.97 9.78
C ARG A 85 9.07 -33.64 11.25
N VAL A 86 8.66 -32.46 11.67
CA VAL A 86 8.83 -31.96 13.05
C VAL A 86 7.45 -31.61 13.58
N ASP A 87 7.13 -32.10 14.78
CA ASP A 87 5.85 -31.85 15.46
C ASP A 87 5.61 -30.34 15.59
N GLY A 88 4.43 -29.88 15.16
CA GLY A 88 4.04 -28.46 15.16
C GLY A 88 4.52 -27.64 13.96
N HIS A 89 5.18 -28.28 12.97
CA HIS A 89 5.62 -27.65 11.73
C HIS A 89 5.26 -28.47 10.47
N GLU A 90 4.19 -29.27 10.55
CA GLU A 90 3.76 -30.20 9.50
C GLU A 90 3.44 -29.50 8.17
N ASP A 91 2.75 -28.35 8.23
CA ASP A 91 2.42 -27.54 7.05
C ASP A 91 3.68 -27.03 6.32
N GLY A 92 4.71 -26.68 7.10
CA GLY A 92 6.01 -26.26 6.59
C GLY A 92 6.72 -27.40 5.84
N TYR A 93 6.66 -28.61 6.38
CA TYR A 93 7.17 -29.80 5.70
C TYR A 93 6.41 -30.07 4.39
N VAL A 94 5.08 -30.07 4.40
CA VAL A 94 4.28 -30.32 3.19
C VAL A 94 4.61 -29.30 2.09
N SER A 95 4.72 -28.02 2.47
CA SER A 95 4.98 -26.91 1.54
C SER A 95 6.42 -26.85 1.02
N ALA A 96 7.38 -27.52 1.66
CA ALA A 96 8.81 -27.49 1.32
C ALA A 96 9.24 -28.55 0.28
N GLN A 97 8.31 -29.15 -0.48
CA GLN A 97 8.65 -30.23 -1.43
C GLN A 97 9.71 -29.78 -2.45
N GLY A 98 9.56 -28.60 -3.05
CA GLY A 98 10.54 -28.09 -4.02
C GLY A 98 11.95 -27.92 -3.44
N LEU A 99 12.08 -27.54 -2.16
CA LEU A 99 13.37 -27.45 -1.48
C LEU A 99 14.01 -28.84 -1.29
N ARG A 100 13.22 -29.86 -0.93
CA ARG A 100 13.70 -31.24 -0.79
C ARG A 100 14.12 -31.84 -2.13
N ASP A 101 13.37 -31.55 -3.19
CA ASP A 101 13.71 -32.00 -4.55
C ASP A 101 15.03 -31.37 -5.00
N MET A 102 15.24 -30.08 -4.73
CA MET A 102 16.52 -29.40 -4.98
C MET A 102 17.66 -30.01 -4.16
N TYR A 103 17.43 -30.30 -2.88
CA TYR A 103 18.41 -30.94 -2.00
C TYR A 103 18.82 -32.35 -2.49
N ALA A 104 17.89 -33.11 -3.08
CA ALA A 104 18.18 -34.44 -3.60
C ALA A 104 18.83 -34.44 -5.00
N ALA A 105 18.48 -33.48 -5.86
CA ALA A 105 18.89 -33.44 -7.25
C ALA A 105 20.18 -32.66 -7.52
N ASP A 106 20.47 -31.62 -6.71
CA ASP A 106 21.58 -30.68 -6.95
C ASP A 106 22.61 -30.76 -5.81
N PRO A 107 23.81 -31.32 -6.06
CA PRO A 107 24.87 -31.42 -5.05
C PRO A 107 25.33 -30.07 -4.50
N GLU A 108 25.27 -28.99 -5.30
CA GLU A 108 25.65 -27.65 -4.85
C GLU A 108 24.59 -27.10 -3.89
N ALA A 109 23.31 -27.28 -4.23
CA ALA A 109 22.20 -26.90 -3.34
C ALA A 109 22.23 -27.69 -2.03
N ALA A 110 22.51 -29.00 -2.08
CA ALA A 110 22.67 -29.83 -0.89
C ALA A 110 23.75 -29.28 0.04
N LYS A 111 24.93 -28.95 -0.51
CA LYS A 111 26.05 -28.37 0.25
C LYS A 111 25.69 -27.02 0.89
N VAL A 112 24.99 -26.15 0.16
CA VAL A 112 24.50 -24.87 0.70
C VAL A 112 23.55 -25.09 1.87
N ILE A 113 22.57 -25.99 1.70
CA ILE A 113 21.56 -26.28 2.73
C ILE A 113 22.21 -26.88 3.97
N ASP A 114 23.19 -27.77 3.82
CA ASP A 114 23.90 -28.36 4.95
C ASP A 114 24.71 -27.35 5.76
N VAL A 115 25.39 -26.42 5.09
CA VAL A 115 26.07 -25.30 5.77
C VAL A 115 25.04 -24.40 6.46
N ALA A 116 23.92 -24.11 5.81
CA ALA A 116 22.87 -23.26 6.36
C ALA A 116 22.27 -23.81 7.66
N LYS A 117 22.15 -25.14 7.81
CA LYS A 117 21.68 -25.79 9.06
C LYS A 117 22.54 -25.40 10.28
N GLY A 118 23.85 -25.21 10.07
CA GLY A 118 24.78 -24.80 11.13
C GLY A 118 24.77 -23.29 11.41
N LEU A 119 24.25 -22.48 10.49
CA LEU A 119 24.17 -21.03 10.62
C LEU A 119 22.84 -20.57 11.23
N GLU A 120 21.75 -21.31 10.98
CA GLU A 120 20.43 -20.99 11.52
C GLU A 120 20.44 -20.89 13.05
N GLY A 121 19.87 -19.82 13.59
CA GLY A 121 19.76 -19.58 15.03
C GLY A 121 20.98 -18.92 15.69
N LEU A 122 22.12 -18.81 15.00
CA LEU A 122 23.27 -18.06 15.52
C LEU A 122 22.93 -16.57 15.64
N ARG A 123 23.54 -15.90 16.64
CA ARG A 123 23.46 -14.45 16.80
C ARG A 123 24.35 -13.78 15.75
N ARG A 124 23.79 -12.85 14.98
CA ARG A 124 24.49 -12.18 13.87
C ARG A 124 25.10 -10.85 14.28
N GLN A 125 24.25 -10.00 14.86
CA GLN A 125 24.57 -8.65 15.27
C GLN A 125 23.65 -8.30 16.43
N ASP A 126 24.18 -7.51 17.35
CA ASP A 126 23.41 -6.82 18.35
C ASP A 126 22.79 -5.56 17.72
N GLY A 127 21.64 -5.14 18.22
CA GLY A 127 20.86 -3.99 17.80
C GLY A 127 20.28 -3.28 19.01
N ILE A 128 19.72 -2.09 18.82
CA ILE A 128 18.99 -1.39 19.88
C ILE A 128 17.52 -1.79 19.79
N HIS A 129 16.88 -2.12 20.92
CA HIS A 129 15.46 -2.40 20.94
C HIS A 129 14.67 -1.17 20.45
N ALA A 130 13.71 -1.42 19.57
CA ALA A 130 12.89 -0.36 18.97
C ALA A 130 11.97 0.37 19.97
N ALA A 131 11.94 -0.04 21.24
CA ALA A 131 10.98 0.44 22.23
C ALA A 131 11.56 0.50 23.64
N ALA A 132 12.12 -0.62 24.11
CA ALA A 132 12.46 -0.79 25.50
C ALA A 132 13.61 0.10 26.00
N VAL A 133 13.33 0.75 27.12
CA VAL A 133 14.21 1.58 27.92
C VAL A 133 14.21 1.03 29.36
N VAL A 134 15.39 0.96 29.97
CA VAL A 134 15.55 0.64 31.38
C VAL A 134 15.87 1.90 32.16
N ILE A 135 15.24 2.06 33.32
CA ILE A 135 15.47 3.19 34.24
C ILE A 135 15.81 2.63 35.62
N THR A 136 16.97 2.99 36.17
CA THR A 136 17.47 2.41 37.43
C THR A 136 17.58 3.43 38.55
N LYS A 137 17.48 2.97 39.80
CA LYS A 137 17.61 3.83 40.99
C LYS A 137 19.05 4.26 41.25
N ALA A 138 20.01 3.35 41.08
CA ALA A 138 21.46 3.62 41.09
C ALA A 138 22.01 3.56 39.65
N PRO A 139 23.27 3.95 39.40
CA PRO A 139 23.86 3.88 38.06
C PRO A 139 23.72 2.48 37.45
N LEU A 140 23.45 2.41 36.15
CA LEU A 140 23.19 1.16 35.42
C LEU A 140 24.29 0.12 35.62
N THR A 141 25.54 0.58 35.70
CA THR A 141 26.74 -0.25 35.86
C THR A 141 26.82 -0.98 37.20
N GLU A 142 26.02 -0.60 38.19
CA GLU A 142 25.87 -1.37 39.43
C GLU A 142 24.99 -2.62 39.24
N TYR A 143 24.12 -2.62 38.22
CA TYR A 143 23.17 -3.70 37.97
C TYR A 143 23.55 -4.57 36.77
N LEU A 144 23.99 -3.95 35.67
CA LEU A 144 24.28 -4.64 34.42
C LEU A 144 25.38 -3.96 33.60
N PRO A 145 26.09 -4.71 32.73
CA PRO A 145 27.01 -4.14 31.78
C PRO A 145 26.26 -3.33 30.70
N VAL A 146 26.82 -2.18 30.33
CA VAL A 146 26.34 -1.31 29.26
C VAL A 146 27.37 -1.19 28.14
N GLN A 147 26.94 -0.73 26.99
CA GLN A 147 27.77 -0.39 25.85
C GLN A 147 27.23 0.89 25.18
N ARG A 148 28.08 1.53 24.37
CA ARG A 148 27.68 2.69 23.55
C ARG A 148 27.64 2.26 22.09
N LYS A 149 26.63 2.72 21.35
CA LYS A 149 26.48 2.40 19.91
C LYS A 149 26.47 3.67 19.06
N PRO A 150 27.65 4.22 18.73
CA PRO A 150 27.73 5.36 17.83
C PRO A 150 27.34 4.96 16.42
N GLU A 151 26.65 5.85 15.73
CA GLU A 151 26.53 5.79 14.28
C GLU A 151 27.87 6.16 13.61
N ASN A 152 28.04 5.81 12.33
CA ASN A 152 29.28 6.07 11.61
C ASN A 152 29.56 7.59 11.56
N GLY A 153 30.68 8.01 12.18
CA GLY A 153 31.07 9.41 12.25
C GLY A 153 30.52 10.17 13.48
N GLN A 154 29.73 9.51 14.33
CA GLN A 154 29.24 10.08 15.58
C GLN A 154 30.29 9.94 16.69
N ASP A 155 30.41 10.95 17.55
CA ASP A 155 31.22 10.86 18.76
C ASP A 155 30.64 9.77 19.71
N PRO A 156 31.43 8.79 20.16
CA PRO A 156 30.96 7.76 21.08
C PRO A 156 30.34 8.32 22.37
N SER A 157 30.77 9.49 22.85
CA SER A 157 30.21 10.12 24.06
C SER A 157 28.76 10.57 23.89
N GLU A 158 28.35 10.89 22.66
CA GLU A 158 26.98 11.28 22.28
C GLU A 158 26.14 10.07 21.85
N ALA A 159 26.76 8.90 21.72
CA ALA A 159 26.07 7.70 21.31
C ALA A 159 25.10 7.19 22.38
N PRO A 160 23.96 6.58 21.97
CA PRO A 160 23.03 5.95 22.89
C PRO A 160 23.71 4.93 23.80
N VAL A 161 23.33 4.95 25.08
CA VAL A 161 23.72 3.93 26.06
C VAL A 161 22.75 2.76 25.94
N VAL A 162 23.31 1.56 25.79
CA VAL A 162 22.56 0.33 25.55
C VAL A 162 22.98 -0.72 26.57
N THR A 163 22.05 -1.50 27.12
CA THR A 163 22.38 -2.67 27.95
C THR A 163 23.15 -3.72 27.15
N GLN A 164 23.90 -4.62 27.79
CA GLN A 164 24.41 -5.84 27.11
C GLN A 164 23.54 -7.07 27.40
N TYR A 165 22.60 -6.98 28.33
CA TYR A 165 21.56 -7.98 28.55
C TYR A 165 20.31 -7.67 27.76
N GLU A 166 19.79 -8.69 27.09
CA GLU A 166 18.52 -8.64 26.37
C GLU A 166 17.33 -8.57 27.34
N MET A 167 16.15 -8.24 26.81
CA MET A 167 14.93 -7.92 27.57
C MET A 167 14.68 -8.85 28.77
N HIS A 168 14.71 -10.16 28.58
CA HIS A 168 14.46 -11.12 29.66
C HIS A 168 15.51 -11.06 30.77
N GLY A 169 16.79 -10.84 30.43
CA GLY A 169 17.83 -10.67 31.44
C GLY A 169 17.63 -9.39 32.27
N VAL A 170 17.11 -8.32 31.67
CA VAL A 170 16.78 -7.07 32.38
C VAL A 170 15.56 -7.29 33.30
N GLU A 171 14.52 -7.98 32.81
CA GLU A 171 13.33 -8.31 33.59
C GLU A 171 13.63 -9.23 34.78
N GLU A 172 14.48 -10.24 34.59
CA GLU A 172 14.90 -11.18 35.64
C GLU A 172 15.70 -10.49 36.76
N LEU A 173 16.41 -9.41 36.44
CA LEU A 173 17.09 -8.56 37.42
C LEU A 173 16.11 -7.65 38.21
N GLY A 174 14.84 -7.63 37.84
CA GLY A 174 13.80 -6.83 38.50
C GLY A 174 13.96 -5.32 38.28
N LEU A 175 14.59 -4.92 37.18
CA LEU A 175 14.74 -3.51 36.81
C LEU A 175 13.45 -2.96 36.17
N LEU A 176 13.21 -1.66 36.35
CA LEU A 176 12.08 -0.99 35.70
C LEU A 176 12.35 -0.91 34.20
N LYS A 177 11.52 -1.63 33.44
CA LYS A 177 11.42 -1.55 31.98
C LYS A 177 10.24 -0.63 31.63
N MET A 178 10.43 0.24 30.64
CA MET A 178 9.38 1.00 29.98
C MET A 178 9.55 0.88 28.47
N ASP A 179 8.45 0.70 27.74
CA ASP A 179 8.50 0.69 26.27
C ASP A 179 8.05 2.05 25.73
N PHE A 180 8.98 2.76 25.07
CA PHE A 180 8.69 3.98 24.31
C PHE A 180 8.66 3.61 22.82
N LEU A 181 7.47 3.32 22.31
CA LEU A 181 7.26 2.91 20.92
C LEU A 181 7.12 4.14 20.03
N GLY A 182 7.72 4.08 18.84
CA GLY A 182 7.43 5.02 17.77
C GLY A 182 6.34 4.43 16.89
N LEU A 183 5.16 5.03 16.89
CA LEU A 183 4.02 4.58 16.09
C LEU A 183 3.82 5.51 14.90
N ARG A 184 4.20 5.03 13.70
CA ARG A 184 4.08 5.75 12.43
C ARG A 184 2.71 6.41 12.21
N ASN A 185 1.61 5.77 12.66
CA ASN A 185 0.27 6.33 12.45
C ASN A 185 0.01 7.58 13.29
N LEU A 186 0.67 7.74 14.44
CA LEU A 186 0.64 9.00 15.18
C LEU A 186 1.38 10.09 14.41
N SER A 187 2.52 9.76 13.78
CA SER A 187 3.21 10.69 12.86
C SER A 187 2.32 11.10 11.68
N VAL A 188 1.56 10.16 11.11
CA VAL A 188 0.60 10.44 10.01
C VAL A 188 -0.53 11.34 10.48
N ILE A 189 -1.10 11.08 11.66
CA ILE A 189 -2.16 11.93 12.25
C ILE A 189 -1.62 13.34 12.44
N GLU A 190 -0.50 13.51 13.13
CA GLU A 190 0.09 14.83 13.39
C GLU A 190 0.40 15.57 12.10
N ARG A 191 1.01 14.89 11.11
CA ARG A 191 1.30 15.51 9.82
C ARG A 191 0.03 15.89 9.05
N ALA A 192 -1.02 15.06 9.09
CA ALA A 192 -2.30 15.41 8.48
C ALA A 192 -2.90 16.66 9.14
N LEU A 193 -2.85 16.77 10.47
CA LEU A 193 -3.31 17.96 11.19
C LEU A 193 -2.52 19.22 10.83
N ASP A 194 -1.20 19.10 10.65
CA ASP A 194 -0.36 20.21 10.19
C ASP A 194 -0.76 20.66 8.78
N LEU A 195 -0.96 19.71 7.86
CA LEU A 195 -1.43 20.00 6.49
C LEU A 195 -2.83 20.63 6.48
N ILE A 196 -3.75 20.16 7.32
CA ILE A 196 -5.09 20.76 7.47
C ILE A 196 -4.98 22.19 8.01
N ALA A 197 -4.09 22.44 8.97
CA ALA A 197 -3.86 23.79 9.48
C ALA A 197 -3.29 24.73 8.39
N GLU A 198 -2.38 24.22 7.55
CA GLU A 198 -1.81 24.95 6.42
C GLU A 198 -2.87 25.28 5.34
N THR A 199 -3.80 24.35 5.04
CA THR A 199 -4.79 24.52 3.96
C THR A 199 -6.08 25.21 4.40
N GLU A 200 -6.60 24.92 5.58
CA GLU A 200 -7.88 25.44 6.10
C GLU A 200 -7.72 26.62 7.06
N GLY A 201 -6.50 26.84 7.58
CA GLY A 201 -6.24 27.83 8.64
C GLY A 201 -6.76 27.41 10.03
N SER A 202 -7.27 26.19 10.18
CA SER A 202 -7.72 25.63 11.46
C SER A 202 -7.16 24.23 11.67
N ARG A 203 -6.68 23.93 12.88
CA ARG A 203 -6.18 22.60 13.25
C ARG A 203 -7.23 21.88 14.12
N PRO A 204 -7.86 20.80 13.63
CA PRO A 204 -8.77 20.00 14.45
C PRO A 204 -8.07 19.45 15.69
N ASP A 205 -8.79 19.34 16.81
CA ASP A 205 -8.34 18.60 17.98
C ASP A 205 -8.75 17.14 17.83
N ILE A 206 -7.79 16.30 17.45
CA ILE A 206 -8.02 14.89 17.12
C ILE A 206 -8.44 14.06 18.34
N ASP A 207 -8.11 14.49 19.55
CA ASP A 207 -8.47 13.80 20.79
C ASP A 207 -9.88 14.16 21.27
N ALA A 208 -10.46 15.24 20.71
CA ALA A 208 -11.79 15.74 21.05
C ALA A 208 -12.87 15.40 20.01
N ILE A 209 -12.55 14.63 18.96
CA ILE A 209 -13.53 14.25 17.94
C ILE A 209 -14.65 13.38 18.52
N GLY A 210 -15.88 13.56 18.01
CA GLY A 210 -17.01 12.72 18.39
C GLY A 210 -16.87 11.29 17.86
N LEU A 211 -17.24 10.29 18.66
CA LEU A 211 -17.16 8.87 18.30
C LEU A 211 -18.42 8.33 17.59
N GLU A 212 -19.33 9.23 17.22
CA GLU A 212 -20.64 8.95 16.61
C GLU A 212 -20.77 9.59 15.21
N ASP A 213 -19.65 9.98 14.59
CA ASP A 213 -19.64 10.66 13.29
C ASP A 213 -20.11 9.75 12.14
N GLU A 214 -21.25 10.11 11.53
CA GLU A 214 -21.91 9.30 10.52
C GLU A 214 -21.11 9.21 9.21
N GLN A 215 -20.44 10.28 8.79
CA GLN A 215 -19.62 10.29 7.57
C GLN A 215 -18.46 9.28 7.67
N THR A 216 -17.85 9.18 8.86
CA THR A 216 -16.83 8.17 9.16
C THR A 216 -17.41 6.76 9.07
N PHE A 217 -18.58 6.51 9.68
CA PHE A 217 -19.19 5.19 9.63
C PHE A 217 -19.70 4.81 8.23
N GLU A 218 -20.21 5.75 7.44
CA GLU A 218 -20.56 5.52 6.03
C GLU A 218 -19.36 5.00 5.24
N MET A 219 -18.21 5.68 5.34
CA MET A 219 -16.97 5.25 4.71
C MET A 219 -16.53 3.85 5.17
N LEU A 220 -16.62 3.57 6.48
CA LEU A 220 -16.27 2.27 7.05
C LEU A 220 -17.22 1.16 6.56
N ARG A 221 -18.52 1.43 6.42
CA ARG A 221 -19.53 0.48 5.90
C ARG A 221 -19.29 0.16 4.42
N ARG A 222 -18.84 1.12 3.62
CA ARG A 222 -18.35 0.89 2.24
C ARG A 222 -17.00 0.16 2.18
N ALA A 223 -16.35 -0.03 3.34
CA ALA A 223 -15.01 -0.60 3.49
C ALA A 223 -13.95 0.11 2.63
N GLU A 224 -14.04 1.45 2.57
CA GLU A 224 -13.06 2.35 1.97
C GLU A 224 -11.89 2.59 2.94
N THR A 225 -11.27 1.52 3.43
CA THR A 225 -10.31 1.56 4.55
C THR A 225 -8.86 1.36 4.16
N ILE A 226 -8.50 1.44 2.88
CA ILE A 226 -7.08 1.49 2.48
C ILE A 226 -6.46 2.74 3.11
N GLY A 227 -5.33 2.56 3.81
CA GLY A 227 -4.71 3.61 4.61
C GLY A 227 -5.25 3.78 6.03
N VAL A 228 -6.40 3.20 6.39
CA VAL A 228 -6.95 3.29 7.75
C VAL A 228 -6.29 2.26 8.66
N PHE A 229 -5.74 2.73 9.78
CA PHE A 229 -4.92 1.90 10.67
C PHE A 229 -5.60 0.60 11.10
N GLN A 230 -4.90 -0.54 10.95
CA GLN A 230 -5.36 -1.91 11.22
C GLN A 230 -6.54 -2.44 10.36
N LEU A 231 -7.18 -1.58 9.55
CA LEU A 231 -8.41 -1.91 8.83
C LEU A 231 -8.22 -2.09 7.31
N GLU A 232 -6.98 -2.06 6.81
CA GLU A 232 -6.66 -2.04 5.36
C GLU A 232 -6.78 -3.41 4.67
N GLY A 233 -6.60 -4.50 5.42
CA GLY A 233 -6.44 -5.85 4.85
C GLY A 233 -7.67 -6.31 4.07
N GLY A 234 -7.49 -6.96 2.92
CA GLY A 234 -8.61 -7.32 2.03
C GLY A 234 -9.73 -8.13 2.70
N ALA A 235 -9.39 -9.10 3.54
CA ALA A 235 -10.42 -9.85 4.25
C ALA A 235 -10.90 -9.19 5.56
N MET A 236 -10.14 -8.24 6.14
CA MET A 236 -10.67 -7.30 7.13
C MET A 236 -11.76 -6.40 6.50
N ARG A 237 -11.52 -5.89 5.29
CA ARG A 237 -12.51 -5.12 4.50
C ARG A 237 -13.78 -5.90 4.19
N SER A 238 -13.65 -7.20 3.91
CA SER A 238 -14.81 -8.09 3.77
C SER A 238 -15.60 -8.22 5.08
N THR A 239 -14.91 -8.40 6.22
CA THR A 239 -15.58 -8.42 7.53
C THR A 239 -16.23 -7.08 7.88
N LEU A 240 -15.60 -5.95 7.54
CA LEU A 240 -16.16 -4.61 7.71
C LEU A 240 -17.50 -4.44 6.99
N ARG A 241 -17.61 -4.85 5.73
CA ARG A 241 -18.88 -4.81 4.97
C ARG A 241 -19.94 -5.70 5.61
N ALA A 242 -19.58 -6.94 5.93
CA ALA A 242 -20.51 -7.88 6.55
C ALA A 242 -21.01 -7.38 7.92
N LEU A 243 -20.14 -6.70 8.68
CA LEU A 243 -20.44 -6.11 9.98
C LEU A 243 -21.31 -4.86 9.87
N ALA A 244 -21.03 -4.02 8.88
CA ALA A 244 -21.60 -2.68 8.73
C ALA A 244 -21.50 -1.88 10.06
N PRO A 245 -20.31 -1.40 10.47
CA PRO A 245 -20.12 -0.74 11.75
C PRO A 245 -20.99 0.51 11.91
N THR A 246 -21.56 0.68 13.10
CA THR A 246 -22.48 1.79 13.45
C THR A 246 -22.10 2.45 14.79
N SER A 247 -21.02 2.01 15.42
CA SER A 247 -20.55 2.50 16.71
C SER A 247 -19.06 2.29 16.85
N PHE A 248 -18.44 3.02 17.77
CA PHE A 248 -17.03 2.84 18.10
C PHE A 248 -16.70 1.43 18.64
N ASP A 249 -17.63 0.82 19.39
CA ASP A 249 -17.46 -0.53 19.91
C ASP A 249 -17.29 -1.57 18.78
N ASP A 250 -17.95 -1.37 17.63
CA ASP A 250 -17.74 -2.22 16.44
C ASP A 250 -16.31 -2.09 15.88
N VAL A 251 -15.76 -0.87 15.86
CA VAL A 251 -14.40 -0.60 15.39
C VAL A 251 -13.38 -1.28 16.31
N ALA A 252 -13.55 -1.15 17.62
CA ALA A 252 -12.71 -1.84 18.60
C ALA A 252 -12.85 -3.37 18.51
N ALA A 253 -14.06 -3.88 18.24
CA ALA A 253 -14.29 -5.32 18.05
C ALA A 253 -13.59 -5.85 16.78
N LEU A 254 -13.57 -5.10 15.67
CA LEU A 254 -12.87 -5.52 14.44
C LEU A 254 -11.39 -5.78 14.66
N VAL A 255 -10.72 -4.93 15.44
CA VAL A 255 -9.31 -5.08 15.84
C VAL A 255 -9.06 -6.40 16.58
N ALA A 256 -10.06 -6.89 17.32
CA ALA A 256 -10.02 -8.16 18.05
C ALA A 256 -10.38 -9.36 17.16
N LEU A 257 -11.39 -9.23 16.30
CA LEU A 257 -12.02 -10.32 15.55
C LEU A 257 -11.16 -10.91 14.43
N TYR A 258 -10.39 -10.08 13.71
CA TYR A 258 -9.71 -10.52 12.50
C TYR A 258 -8.31 -11.11 12.79
N ARG A 259 -8.27 -12.21 13.54
CA ARG A 259 -7.05 -12.94 13.94
C ARG A 259 -7.24 -14.45 13.81
N PRO A 260 -6.17 -15.26 13.66
CA PRO A 260 -6.28 -16.71 13.40
C PRO A 260 -7.14 -17.47 14.41
N GLY A 261 -7.12 -17.02 15.66
CA GLY A 261 -7.88 -17.57 16.77
C GLY A 261 -9.39 -17.37 16.67
N PRO A 262 -9.91 -16.12 16.73
CA PRO A 262 -11.34 -15.88 16.59
C PRO A 262 -11.87 -16.30 15.21
N MET A 263 -11.01 -16.31 14.17
CA MET A 263 -11.35 -16.87 12.87
C MET A 263 -11.58 -18.38 12.90
N ALA A 264 -10.76 -19.14 13.64
CA ALA A 264 -10.96 -20.57 13.84
C ALA A 264 -12.27 -20.87 14.59
N ALA A 265 -12.69 -19.96 15.48
CA ALA A 265 -13.96 -20.03 16.20
C ALA A 265 -15.15 -19.40 15.45
N ASN A 266 -14.98 -19.03 14.18
CA ASN A 266 -16.02 -18.41 13.34
C ASN A 266 -16.58 -17.06 13.85
N MET A 267 -15.93 -16.42 14.84
CA MET A 267 -16.45 -15.19 15.49
C MET A 267 -16.49 -14.00 14.54
N HIS A 268 -15.52 -13.90 13.62
CA HIS A 268 -15.51 -12.90 12.54
C HIS A 268 -16.73 -12.94 11.61
N ARG A 269 -17.55 -14.02 11.65
CA ARG A 269 -18.84 -14.12 10.95
C ARG A 269 -20.01 -14.02 11.91
N ASP A 270 -19.92 -14.74 13.03
CA ASP A 270 -20.98 -14.76 14.04
C ASP A 270 -21.27 -13.38 14.63
N TYR A 271 -20.24 -12.55 14.88
CA TYR A 271 -20.44 -11.20 15.42
C TYR A 271 -21.23 -10.32 14.44
N PRO A 272 -20.84 -10.16 13.16
CA PRO A 272 -21.68 -9.53 12.14
C PRO A 272 -23.11 -10.07 12.05
N ASP A 273 -23.27 -11.39 12.07
CA ASP A 273 -24.58 -12.02 11.89
C ASP A 273 -25.51 -11.80 13.08
N LEU A 274 -24.97 -11.83 14.30
CA LEU A 274 -25.72 -11.52 15.51
C LEU A 274 -26.08 -10.04 15.57
N LYS A 275 -25.12 -9.15 15.30
CA LYS A 275 -25.36 -7.70 15.23
C LYS A 275 -26.49 -7.36 14.26
N ASN A 276 -26.41 -7.91 13.04
CA ASN A 276 -27.36 -7.61 11.96
C ASN A 276 -28.60 -8.51 12.00
N SER A 277 -28.84 -9.22 13.11
CA SER A 277 -30.01 -10.09 13.31
C SER A 277 -30.18 -11.18 12.24
N ARG A 278 -29.10 -11.58 11.56
CA ARG A 278 -29.04 -12.73 10.64
C ARG A 278 -28.95 -14.05 11.41
N LYS A 279 -28.52 -14.00 12.67
CA LYS A 279 -28.48 -15.14 13.62
C LYS A 279 -29.24 -14.76 14.89
N THR A 280 -30.04 -15.69 15.42
CA THR A 280 -30.79 -15.47 16.67
C THR A 280 -29.84 -15.46 17.86
N LEU A 281 -29.83 -14.36 18.61
CA LEU A 281 -29.10 -14.25 19.87
C LEU A 281 -29.74 -15.12 20.94
N THR A 282 -28.97 -16.08 21.48
CA THR A 282 -29.40 -16.94 22.58
C THR A 282 -28.31 -16.99 23.64
N TYR A 283 -28.65 -16.61 24.87
CA TYR A 283 -27.76 -16.75 26.02
C TYR A 283 -27.96 -18.10 26.70
N LEU A 284 -26.88 -18.70 27.22
CA LEU A 284 -27.00 -19.92 28.04
C LEU A 284 -27.73 -19.64 29.37
N HIS A 285 -27.66 -18.40 29.86
CA HIS A 285 -28.35 -17.95 31.05
C HIS A 285 -28.65 -16.43 30.97
N PRO A 286 -29.79 -15.94 31.49
CA PRO A 286 -30.15 -14.51 31.47
C PRO A 286 -29.06 -13.57 31.99
N ASP A 287 -28.37 -13.94 33.07
CA ASP A 287 -27.26 -13.16 33.65
C ASP A 287 -26.09 -12.86 32.69
N MET A 288 -25.96 -13.59 31.56
CA MET A 288 -24.92 -13.31 30.56
C MET A 288 -25.17 -12.00 29.81
N GLU A 289 -26.42 -11.57 29.67
CA GLU A 289 -26.79 -10.36 28.92
C GLU A 289 -26.12 -9.11 29.53
N ALA A 290 -26.09 -9.01 30.86
CA ALA A 290 -25.45 -7.89 31.55
C ALA A 290 -23.92 -7.85 31.39
N ILE A 291 -23.28 -8.95 30.95
CA ILE A 291 -21.83 -9.07 30.84
C ILE A 291 -21.36 -9.03 29.40
N LEU A 292 -22.11 -9.65 28.49
CA LEU A 292 -21.74 -9.92 27.10
C LEU A 292 -22.72 -9.27 26.11
N GLY A 293 -23.67 -8.45 26.58
CA GLY A 293 -24.61 -7.76 25.70
C GLY A 293 -23.92 -6.81 24.72
N ASP A 294 -22.78 -6.22 25.13
CA ASP A 294 -21.92 -5.38 24.28
C ASP A 294 -21.21 -6.15 23.16
N THR A 295 -21.21 -7.48 23.22
CA THR A 295 -20.58 -8.36 22.23
C THR A 295 -21.54 -9.45 21.73
N TYR A 296 -22.85 -9.22 21.85
CA TYR A 296 -23.90 -10.13 21.39
C TYR A 296 -23.75 -11.56 21.95
N GLY A 297 -23.42 -11.68 23.24
CA GLY A 297 -23.23 -12.98 23.91
C GLY A 297 -21.90 -13.68 23.60
N LEU A 298 -21.05 -13.11 22.75
CA LEU A 298 -19.75 -13.65 22.42
C LEU A 298 -18.72 -13.21 23.46
N MET A 299 -18.01 -14.15 24.09
CA MET A 299 -16.82 -13.78 24.85
C MET A 299 -15.75 -13.37 23.82
N LEU A 300 -15.55 -12.08 23.56
CA LEU A 300 -14.53 -11.59 22.61
C LEU A 300 -13.25 -11.15 23.32
N TYR A 301 -13.40 -10.65 24.55
CA TYR A 301 -12.31 -10.07 25.31
C TYR A 301 -11.89 -10.95 26.49
N GLN A 302 -10.64 -10.79 26.93
CA GLN A 302 -10.13 -11.40 28.17
C GLN A 302 -10.96 -10.95 29.38
N GLU A 303 -11.36 -9.69 29.40
CA GLU A 303 -12.19 -9.08 30.41
C GLU A 303 -13.61 -9.68 30.44
N SER A 304 -14.12 -10.12 29.29
CA SER A 304 -15.40 -10.85 29.20
C SER A 304 -15.33 -12.17 29.97
N VAL A 305 -14.25 -12.95 29.78
CA VAL A 305 -14.02 -14.21 30.52
C VAL A 305 -13.88 -13.95 32.01
N MET A 306 -13.13 -12.92 32.38
CA MET A 306 -12.94 -12.57 33.78
C MET A 306 -14.28 -12.22 34.44
N ARG A 307 -15.10 -11.37 33.81
CA ARG A 307 -16.43 -11.00 34.33
C ARG A 307 -17.38 -12.19 34.43
N VAL A 308 -17.36 -13.11 33.44
CA VAL A 308 -18.13 -14.36 33.50
C VAL A 308 -17.69 -15.21 34.70
N ALA A 309 -16.38 -15.39 34.91
CA ALA A 309 -15.88 -16.14 36.06
C ALA A 309 -16.24 -15.49 37.41
N GLN A 310 -16.22 -14.17 37.50
CA GLN A 310 -16.65 -13.46 38.70
C GLN A 310 -18.15 -13.66 38.97
N ARG A 311 -18.98 -13.49 37.95
CA ARG A 311 -20.44 -13.59 38.11
C ARG A 311 -20.88 -15.01 38.38
N PHE A 312 -20.50 -15.96 37.53
CA PHE A 312 -21.01 -17.32 37.59
C PHE A 312 -20.28 -18.16 38.63
N ALA A 313 -18.94 -18.11 38.68
CA ALA A 313 -18.17 -18.95 39.59
C ALA A 313 -17.80 -18.26 40.92
N GLY A 314 -18.14 -16.98 41.10
CA GLY A 314 -17.80 -16.22 42.31
C GLY A 314 -16.32 -15.93 42.47
N TYR A 315 -15.55 -15.91 41.38
CA TYR A 315 -14.12 -15.68 41.43
C TYR A 315 -13.79 -14.26 41.92
N SER A 316 -12.70 -14.12 42.67
CA SER A 316 -12.06 -12.82 42.86
C SER A 316 -11.44 -12.33 41.54
N LEU A 317 -11.11 -11.04 41.42
CA LEU A 317 -10.38 -10.53 40.24
C LEU A 317 -9.03 -11.24 40.05
N GLU A 318 -8.36 -11.59 41.16
CA GLU A 318 -7.09 -12.33 41.11
C GLU A 318 -7.28 -13.76 40.60
N ASP A 319 -8.33 -14.46 41.07
CA ASP A 319 -8.66 -15.79 40.56
C ASP A 319 -9.04 -15.77 39.08
N ALA A 320 -9.80 -14.75 38.65
CA ALA A 320 -10.21 -14.58 37.26
C ALA A 320 -9.01 -14.31 36.33
N ASP A 321 -8.04 -13.48 36.75
CA ASP A 321 -6.79 -13.28 36.00
C ASP A 321 -5.92 -14.54 35.97
N ASN A 322 -5.88 -15.31 37.07
CA ASN A 322 -5.17 -16.58 37.11
C ASN A 322 -5.77 -17.59 36.12
N LEU A 323 -7.11 -17.66 36.03
CA LEU A 323 -7.81 -18.47 35.04
C LEU A 323 -7.41 -18.05 33.62
N ARG A 324 -7.51 -16.75 33.30
CA ARG A 324 -7.09 -16.21 31.99
C ARG A 324 -5.67 -16.63 31.60
N LYS A 325 -4.72 -16.55 32.54
CA LYS A 325 -3.32 -16.93 32.31
C LYS A 325 -3.11 -18.44 32.15
N ALA A 326 -3.77 -19.24 32.98
CA ALA A 326 -3.72 -20.69 32.90
C ALA A 326 -4.20 -21.17 31.53
N ALA A 327 -5.28 -20.55 31.06
CA ALA A 327 -5.85 -20.76 29.75
C ALA A 327 -4.81 -20.44 28.65
N GLY A 328 -4.24 -19.23 28.65
CA GLY A 328 -3.26 -18.82 27.62
C GLY A 328 -1.98 -19.66 27.57
N LYS A 329 -1.56 -20.30 28.67
CA LYS A 329 -0.34 -21.15 28.73
C LYS A 329 -0.56 -22.62 28.38
N LYS A 330 -1.80 -23.05 28.13
CA LYS A 330 -2.15 -24.45 27.75
C LYS A 330 -1.64 -25.53 28.70
N VAL A 331 -1.50 -25.22 29.99
CA VAL A 331 -1.04 -26.24 30.96
C VAL A 331 -2.22 -27.13 31.32
N ARG A 332 -2.37 -28.28 30.64
CA ARG A 332 -3.50 -29.21 30.79
C ARG A 332 -3.80 -29.57 32.25
N SER A 333 -2.76 -29.76 33.07
CA SER A 333 -2.91 -30.09 34.49
C SER A 333 -3.44 -28.93 35.35
N VAL A 334 -3.22 -27.69 34.94
CA VAL A 334 -3.75 -26.49 35.60
C VAL A 334 -5.19 -26.23 35.14
N MET A 335 -5.47 -26.37 33.84
CA MET A 335 -6.81 -26.20 33.29
C MET A 335 -7.83 -27.20 33.88
N ALA A 336 -7.43 -28.45 34.08
CA ALA A 336 -8.30 -29.44 34.73
C ALA A 336 -8.67 -29.06 36.18
N LYS A 337 -7.71 -28.48 36.93
CA LYS A 337 -7.96 -27.98 38.30
C LYS A 337 -8.87 -26.76 38.29
N GLU A 338 -8.65 -25.84 37.37
CA GLU A 338 -9.48 -24.65 37.20
C GLU A 338 -10.91 -24.99 36.76
N ARG A 339 -11.10 -26.02 35.91
CA ARG A 339 -12.44 -26.50 35.56
C ARG A 339 -13.24 -26.90 36.78
N GLN A 340 -12.67 -27.75 37.64
CA GLN A 340 -13.36 -28.21 38.84
C GLN A 340 -13.70 -27.02 39.76
N LYS A 341 -12.72 -26.14 40.00
CA LYS A 341 -12.89 -24.95 40.84
C LYS A 341 -13.98 -24.01 40.31
N PHE A 342 -14.05 -23.83 38.98
CA PHE A 342 -15.06 -23.00 38.33
C PHE A 342 -16.46 -23.59 38.46
N VAL A 343 -16.63 -24.87 38.12
CA VAL A 343 -17.93 -25.56 38.19
C VAL A 343 -18.46 -25.61 39.62
N ASP A 344 -17.60 -25.92 40.60
CA ASP A 344 -17.97 -25.88 42.03
C ASP A 344 -18.34 -24.45 42.47
N GLY A 345 -17.67 -23.44 41.91
CA GLY A 345 -18.02 -22.04 42.07
C GLY A 345 -19.44 -21.73 41.57
N CYS A 346 -19.79 -22.20 40.37
CA CYS A 346 -21.12 -22.04 39.79
C CYS A 346 -22.22 -22.64 40.68
N VAL A 347 -21.99 -23.86 41.17
CA VAL A 347 -22.93 -24.53 42.07
C VAL A 347 -23.08 -23.76 43.39
N ARG A 348 -21.99 -23.23 43.96
CA ARG A 348 -22.05 -22.40 45.17
C ARG A 348 -22.81 -21.09 44.96
N GLN A 349 -22.77 -20.51 43.76
CA GLN A 349 -23.50 -19.30 43.41
C GLN A 349 -24.98 -19.58 43.05
N GLY A 350 -25.41 -20.84 43.06
CA GLY A 350 -26.80 -21.24 42.81
C GLY A 350 -27.11 -21.61 41.36
N TYR A 351 -26.11 -21.73 40.49
CA TYR A 351 -26.27 -22.20 39.11
C TYR A 351 -26.17 -23.73 39.04
N ASP A 352 -26.72 -24.31 37.98
CA ASP A 352 -26.62 -25.74 37.73
C ASP A 352 -25.22 -26.16 37.24
N GLN A 353 -24.82 -27.37 37.60
CA GLN A 353 -23.52 -27.92 37.22
C GLN A 353 -23.35 -28.00 35.69
N LYS A 354 -24.45 -28.24 34.96
CA LYS A 354 -24.46 -28.34 33.50
C LYS A 354 -24.10 -27.00 32.86
N LEU A 355 -24.73 -25.90 33.27
CA LEU A 355 -24.34 -24.55 32.83
C LEU A 355 -22.88 -24.24 33.15
N GLY A 356 -22.41 -24.57 34.36
CA GLY A 356 -21.01 -24.36 34.73
C GLY A 356 -20.02 -25.12 33.83
N THR A 357 -20.41 -26.32 33.40
CA THR A 357 -19.63 -27.15 32.46
C THR A 357 -19.63 -26.55 31.05
N GLU A 358 -20.80 -26.18 30.52
CA GLU A 358 -20.94 -25.57 29.19
C GLU A 358 -20.19 -24.23 29.09
N LEU A 359 -20.25 -23.38 30.13
CA LEU A 359 -19.48 -22.14 30.19
C LEU A 359 -17.97 -22.40 30.15
N PHE A 360 -17.49 -23.41 30.90
CA PHE A 360 -16.07 -23.73 30.89
C PHE A 360 -15.62 -24.36 29.56
N ASP A 361 -16.49 -25.13 28.90
CA ASP A 361 -16.24 -25.68 27.55
C ASP A 361 -16.05 -24.57 26.50
N ILE A 362 -16.66 -23.39 26.72
CA ILE A 362 -16.43 -22.19 25.90
C ILE A 362 -15.11 -21.52 26.30
N ILE A 363 -14.83 -21.35 27.60
CA ILE A 363 -13.63 -20.65 28.10
C ILE A 363 -12.32 -21.38 27.74
N GLU A 364 -12.30 -22.70 27.85
CA GLU A 364 -11.10 -23.52 27.67
C GLU A 364 -10.44 -23.37 26.28
N PRO A 365 -11.15 -23.49 25.15
CA PRO A 365 -10.59 -23.19 23.84
C PRO A 365 -10.43 -21.69 23.60
N PHE A 366 -11.26 -20.84 24.22
CA PHE A 366 -11.26 -19.38 24.03
C PHE A 366 -9.98 -18.69 24.50
N ALA A 367 -9.33 -19.29 25.51
CA ALA A 367 -7.99 -19.00 25.98
C ALA A 367 -6.96 -18.66 24.89
N ASP A 368 -7.03 -19.38 23.77
CA ASP A 368 -6.06 -19.32 22.69
C ASP A 368 -6.18 -18.04 21.86
N TYR A 369 -7.26 -17.29 22.03
CA TYR A 369 -7.61 -16.20 21.15
C TYR A 369 -8.34 -15.02 21.78
N ALA A 370 -8.56 -15.05 23.10
CA ALA A 370 -9.07 -13.94 23.87
C ALA A 370 -8.20 -12.68 23.72
N PHE A 371 -8.80 -11.58 23.30
CA PHE A 371 -8.09 -10.32 23.08
C PHE A 371 -8.23 -9.37 24.27
N ASN A 372 -7.20 -8.56 24.55
CA ASN A 372 -7.27 -7.62 25.67
C ASN A 372 -8.13 -6.41 25.28
N LYS A 373 -9.22 -6.15 26.01
CA LYS A 373 -10.18 -5.09 25.71
C LYS A 373 -9.52 -3.71 25.76
N SER A 374 -8.71 -3.42 26.79
CA SER A 374 -8.04 -2.12 26.91
C SER A 374 -7.15 -1.80 25.71
N HIS A 375 -6.39 -2.77 25.22
CA HIS A 375 -5.53 -2.61 24.04
C HIS A 375 -6.35 -2.50 22.75
N ALA A 376 -7.44 -3.26 22.62
CA ALA A 376 -8.37 -3.18 21.49
C ALA A 376 -8.99 -1.78 21.35
N TYR A 377 -9.41 -1.20 22.48
CA TYR A 377 -10.03 0.13 22.50
C TYR A 377 -8.99 1.23 22.24
N GLY A 378 -7.79 1.14 22.81
CA GLY A 378 -6.71 2.10 22.55
C GLY A 378 -6.33 2.15 21.07
N TYR A 379 -6.11 0.99 20.44
CA TYR A 379 -5.78 0.92 19.02
C TYR A 379 -7.01 1.16 18.12
N GLY A 380 -8.21 0.81 18.59
CA GLY A 380 -9.48 1.14 17.94
C GLY A 380 -9.70 2.64 17.85
N LEU A 381 -9.29 3.41 18.85
CA LEU A 381 -9.34 4.88 18.82
C LEU A 381 -8.46 5.45 17.71
N VAL A 382 -7.22 4.99 17.59
CA VAL A 382 -6.32 5.40 16.50
C VAL A 382 -6.88 4.99 15.13
N ALA A 383 -7.49 3.80 15.03
CA ALA A 383 -8.17 3.37 13.80
C ALA A 383 -9.35 4.28 13.46
N TYR A 384 -10.14 4.71 14.46
CA TYR A 384 -11.24 5.64 14.27
C TYR A 384 -10.75 7.04 13.88
N GLN A 385 -9.73 7.58 14.56
CA GLN A 385 -9.13 8.89 14.25
C GLN A 385 -8.59 8.94 12.81
N THR A 386 -7.90 7.89 12.37
CA THR A 386 -7.43 7.78 10.98
C THR A 386 -8.57 7.65 9.99
N ALA A 387 -9.64 6.91 10.33
CA ALA A 387 -10.84 6.84 9.50
C ALA A 387 -11.54 8.20 9.39
N TRP A 388 -11.66 8.94 10.49
CA TRP A 388 -12.26 10.27 10.54
C TRP A 388 -11.47 11.27 9.69
N LEU A 389 -10.13 11.30 9.82
CA LEU A 389 -9.26 12.14 8.98
C LEU A 389 -9.44 11.82 7.50
N LYS A 390 -9.52 10.53 7.14
CA LYS A 390 -9.77 10.13 5.76
C LYS A 390 -11.16 10.55 5.26
N ALA A 391 -12.17 10.44 6.11
CA ALA A 391 -13.55 10.77 5.73
C ALA A 391 -13.77 12.27 5.53
N HIS A 392 -13.13 13.11 6.36
CA HIS A 392 -13.34 14.57 6.38
C HIS A 392 -12.27 15.37 5.63
N TYR A 393 -11.02 14.91 5.66
CA TYR A 393 -9.86 15.59 5.06
C TYR A 393 -9.03 14.62 4.20
N PRO A 394 -9.64 13.98 3.18
CA PRO A 394 -9.01 12.88 2.45
C PRO A 394 -7.72 13.31 1.73
N VAL A 395 -7.61 14.55 1.25
CA VAL A 395 -6.45 15.02 0.48
C VAL A 395 -5.24 15.21 1.39
N GLU A 396 -5.41 15.93 2.49
CA GLU A 396 -4.39 16.19 3.49
C GLU A 396 -3.95 14.88 4.18
N TYR A 397 -4.92 14.03 4.53
CA TYR A 397 -4.65 12.72 5.14
C TYR A 397 -3.88 11.80 4.19
N LEU A 398 -4.30 11.68 2.92
CA LEU A 398 -3.59 10.83 1.96
C LEU A 398 -2.21 11.39 1.59
N ALA A 399 -2.02 12.71 1.58
CA ALA A 399 -0.69 13.32 1.42
C ALA A 399 0.24 12.96 2.59
N ALA A 400 -0.24 13.06 3.83
CA ALA A 400 0.51 12.62 5.01
C ALA A 400 0.81 11.11 4.98
N LEU A 401 -0.16 10.30 4.58
CA LEU A 401 -0.01 8.85 4.46
C LEU A 401 1.04 8.47 3.39
N LEU A 402 0.98 9.08 2.20
CA LEU A 402 1.96 8.90 1.13
C LEU A 402 3.37 9.26 1.60
N THR A 403 3.50 10.37 2.32
CA THR A 403 4.78 10.81 2.91
C THR A 403 5.34 9.78 3.88
N SER A 404 4.50 9.17 4.73
CA SER A 404 4.92 8.15 5.71
C SER A 404 5.45 6.85 5.09
N VAL A 405 5.21 6.62 3.79
CA VAL A 405 5.70 5.45 3.05
C VAL A 405 6.57 5.83 1.85
N LYS A 406 7.10 7.06 1.80
CA LYS A 406 7.86 7.57 0.65
C LYS A 406 9.00 6.64 0.19
N ASP A 407 9.60 5.91 1.13
CA ASP A 407 10.70 4.96 0.89
C ASP A 407 10.23 3.55 0.49
N ASP A 408 8.97 3.19 0.77
CA ASP A 408 8.36 1.90 0.43
C ASP A 408 7.51 2.06 -0.86
N LYS A 409 8.13 1.76 -2.00
CA LYS A 409 7.51 1.95 -3.32
C LYS A 409 6.30 1.05 -3.55
N ASP A 410 6.28 -0.14 -2.96
CA ASP A 410 5.14 -1.05 -3.07
C ASP A 410 3.93 -0.48 -2.33
N LYS A 411 4.13 0.05 -1.11
CA LYS A 411 3.04 0.74 -0.38
C LYS A 411 2.65 2.07 -0.99
N THR A 412 3.62 2.86 -1.45
CA THR A 412 3.36 4.13 -2.15
C THR A 412 2.43 3.89 -3.34
N ALA A 413 2.70 2.86 -4.16
CA ALA A 413 1.85 2.51 -5.29
C ALA A 413 0.41 2.15 -4.86
N VAL A 414 0.22 1.44 -3.74
CA VAL A 414 -1.11 1.13 -3.19
C VAL A 414 -1.87 2.40 -2.82
N TYR A 415 -1.24 3.34 -2.11
CA TYR A 415 -1.91 4.58 -1.70
C TYR A 415 -2.12 5.57 -2.85
N LEU A 416 -1.22 5.59 -3.85
CA LEU A 416 -1.47 6.33 -5.09
C LEU A 416 -2.66 5.75 -5.87
N GLY A 417 -2.80 4.42 -5.90
CA GLY A 417 -3.99 3.76 -6.43
C GLY A 417 -5.26 4.12 -5.66
N GLU A 418 -5.17 4.26 -4.34
CA GLU A 418 -6.29 4.72 -3.51
C GLU A 418 -6.65 6.17 -3.77
N CYS A 419 -5.69 7.08 -3.93
CA CYS A 419 -5.97 8.48 -4.31
C CYS A 419 -6.81 8.51 -5.60
N ARG A 420 -6.43 7.71 -6.60
CA ARG A 420 -7.18 7.58 -7.84
C ARG A 420 -8.58 6.99 -7.63
N SER A 421 -8.72 5.97 -6.79
CA SER A 421 -10.00 5.30 -6.52
C SER A 421 -11.04 6.24 -5.91
N VAL A 422 -10.60 7.20 -5.09
CA VAL A 422 -11.44 8.22 -4.45
C VAL A 422 -11.48 9.55 -5.24
N GLY A 423 -10.94 9.59 -6.46
CA GLY A 423 -11.01 10.76 -7.34
C GLY A 423 -10.03 11.90 -7.03
N ILE A 424 -8.99 11.64 -6.23
CA ILE A 424 -7.93 12.62 -5.91
C ILE A 424 -6.80 12.49 -6.94
N GLU A 425 -6.59 13.58 -7.68
CA GLU A 425 -5.52 13.69 -8.65
C GLU A 425 -4.19 13.95 -7.93
N VAL A 426 -3.20 13.09 -8.20
CA VAL A 426 -1.81 13.29 -7.79
C VAL A 426 -1.04 13.81 -9.00
N LEU A 427 -0.43 14.98 -8.89
CA LEU A 427 0.39 15.59 -9.93
C LEU A 427 1.80 15.01 -9.91
N VAL A 428 2.50 15.04 -11.04
CA VAL A 428 3.94 14.72 -11.11
C VAL A 428 4.73 15.69 -10.22
N PRO A 429 5.94 15.31 -9.74
CA PRO A 429 6.80 16.27 -9.06
C PRO A 429 7.11 17.45 -9.99
N ASP A 430 7.43 18.61 -9.40
CA ASP A 430 7.81 19.82 -10.11
C ASP A 430 8.76 20.64 -9.24
N VAL A 431 9.94 21.00 -9.75
CA VAL A 431 10.93 21.79 -8.99
C VAL A 431 10.41 23.15 -8.55
N ASN A 432 9.38 23.69 -9.21
CA ASN A 432 8.80 24.99 -8.89
C ASN A 432 7.66 24.94 -7.87
N SER A 433 7.00 23.81 -7.68
CA SER A 433 5.82 23.71 -6.80
C SER A 433 5.89 22.59 -5.75
N SER A 434 6.65 21.53 -5.98
CA SER A 434 6.79 20.44 -5.01
C SER A 434 7.62 20.83 -3.79
N ALA A 435 7.20 20.35 -2.63
CA ALA A 435 8.02 20.30 -1.42
C ALA A 435 8.84 18.99 -1.37
N ALA A 436 9.56 18.76 -0.27
CA ALA A 436 10.20 17.47 -0.01
C ALA A 436 9.17 16.33 0.13
N GLU A 437 8.08 16.63 0.83
CA GLU A 437 6.99 15.71 1.12
C GLU A 437 5.81 15.90 0.15
N PHE A 438 4.87 14.95 0.16
CA PHE A 438 3.61 15.12 -0.56
C PHE A 438 2.79 16.22 0.10
N THR A 439 2.25 17.13 -0.71
CA THR A 439 1.52 18.30 -0.20
C THR A 439 0.17 18.47 -0.89
N PRO A 440 -0.87 18.87 -0.15
CA PRO A 440 -2.15 19.26 -0.74
C PRO A 440 -1.98 20.57 -1.54
N LEU A 441 -2.60 20.64 -2.71
CA LEU A 441 -2.65 21.82 -3.55
C LEU A 441 -4.10 22.14 -3.87
N VAL A 442 -4.53 23.36 -3.53
CA VAL A 442 -5.82 23.89 -3.95
C VAL A 442 -5.60 24.64 -5.26
N GLY A 443 -6.06 24.04 -6.37
CA GLY A 443 -5.96 24.64 -7.69
C GLY A 443 -6.83 25.91 -7.82
N ALA A 444 -6.49 26.77 -8.78
CA ALA A 444 -7.28 27.96 -9.11
C ALA A 444 -8.72 27.61 -9.57
N ASP A 445 -8.94 26.37 -10.00
CA ASP A 445 -10.24 25.79 -10.35
C ASP A 445 -11.04 25.30 -9.13
N GLY A 446 -10.52 25.52 -7.91
CA GLY A 446 -11.10 25.07 -6.65
C GLY A 446 -10.94 23.57 -6.39
N ARG A 447 -10.26 22.82 -7.28
CA ARG A 447 -10.03 21.38 -7.08
C ARG A 447 -8.85 21.16 -6.17
N ARG A 448 -9.00 20.21 -5.25
CA ARG A 448 -7.91 19.76 -4.38
C ARG A 448 -7.15 18.61 -5.04
N ARG A 449 -5.84 18.74 -5.09
CA ARG A 449 -4.89 17.78 -5.68
C ARG A 449 -3.78 17.51 -4.69
N ILE A 450 -2.98 16.48 -4.95
CA ILE A 450 -1.74 16.23 -4.22
C ILE A 450 -0.57 16.48 -5.16
N VAL A 451 0.42 17.25 -4.73
CA VAL A 451 1.69 17.43 -5.45
C VAL A 451 2.68 16.39 -4.93
N PHE A 452 3.34 15.69 -5.85
CA PHE A 452 4.33 14.67 -5.50
C PHE A 452 5.51 15.29 -4.74
N GLY A 453 5.93 14.65 -3.66
CA GLY A 453 7.13 15.07 -2.91
C GLY A 453 8.42 14.77 -3.66
N LEU A 454 9.31 15.74 -3.80
CA LEU A 454 10.58 15.57 -4.52
C LEU A 454 11.47 14.48 -3.88
N ALA A 455 11.40 14.32 -2.55
CA ALA A 455 12.18 13.30 -1.85
C ALA A 455 11.62 11.89 -2.07
N ALA A 456 10.38 11.76 -2.53
CA ALA A 456 9.78 10.48 -2.89
C ALA A 456 10.19 10.00 -4.29
N VAL A 457 10.93 10.79 -5.07
CA VAL A 457 11.46 10.36 -6.37
C VAL A 457 12.62 9.39 -6.16
N ARG A 458 12.62 8.26 -6.88
CA ARG A 458 13.70 7.28 -6.77
C ARG A 458 15.06 7.91 -7.09
N ASN A 459 16.06 7.62 -6.25
CA ASN A 459 17.43 8.17 -6.34
C ASN A 459 17.58 9.67 -6.01
N VAL A 460 16.55 10.29 -5.43
CA VAL A 460 16.60 11.68 -4.96
C VAL A 460 16.59 11.67 -3.43
N GLY A 461 17.65 12.18 -2.81
CA GLY A 461 17.78 12.23 -1.36
C GLY A 461 17.17 13.50 -0.77
N GLU A 462 16.60 13.40 0.43
CA GLU A 462 15.95 14.52 1.15
C GLU A 462 16.87 15.74 1.32
N SER A 463 18.14 15.52 1.67
CA SER A 463 19.14 16.59 1.80
C SER A 463 19.46 17.33 0.50
N LEU A 464 19.24 16.72 -0.67
CA LEU A 464 19.36 17.40 -1.96
C LEU A 464 18.13 18.26 -2.24
N VAL A 465 16.96 17.76 -1.87
CA VAL A 465 15.69 18.45 -2.06
C VAL A 465 15.60 19.69 -1.19
N GLU A 466 16.04 19.62 0.06
CA GLU A 466 16.13 20.79 0.95
C GLU A 466 16.92 21.94 0.30
N ARG A 467 18.02 21.62 -0.41
CA ARG A 467 18.82 22.63 -1.13
C ARG A 467 18.08 23.21 -2.35
N ILE A 468 17.35 22.38 -3.09
CA ILE A 468 16.53 22.84 -4.22
C ILE A 468 15.44 23.80 -3.72
N VAL A 469 14.72 23.40 -2.68
CA VAL A 469 13.63 24.17 -2.08
C VAL A 469 14.16 25.47 -1.48
N ALA A 470 15.25 25.43 -0.72
CA ALA A 470 15.86 26.62 -0.13
C ALA A 470 16.30 27.65 -1.19
N GLU A 471 16.91 27.20 -2.30
CA GLU A 471 17.30 28.08 -3.41
C GLU A 471 16.08 28.68 -4.13
N ARG A 472 15.03 27.87 -4.35
CA ARG A 472 13.77 28.34 -4.93
C ARG A 472 13.10 29.38 -4.03
N ASP A 473 13.02 29.13 -2.73
CA ASP A 473 12.33 30.00 -1.79
C ASP A 473 13.10 31.33 -1.60
N ALA A 474 14.45 31.30 -1.72
CA ALA A 474 15.30 32.48 -1.63
C ALA A 474 15.31 33.34 -2.91
N ALA A 475 15.36 32.73 -4.10
CA ALA A 475 15.57 33.44 -5.37
C ALA A 475 14.39 33.34 -6.36
N GLY A 476 13.26 32.74 -5.95
CA GLY A 476 12.05 32.58 -6.77
C GLY A 476 12.05 31.32 -7.65
N PRO A 477 11.00 31.11 -8.47
CA PRO A 477 10.91 29.93 -9.33
C PRO A 477 12.03 29.87 -10.37
N PHE A 478 12.39 28.66 -10.80
CA PHE A 478 13.31 28.41 -11.90
C PHE A 478 12.62 28.67 -13.24
N THR A 479 13.30 29.38 -14.13
CA THR A 479 12.73 29.76 -15.44
C THR A 479 12.96 28.70 -16.52
N ASP A 480 14.12 28.06 -16.53
CA ASP A 480 14.50 27.01 -17.46
C ASP A 480 15.51 26.05 -16.79
N PHE A 481 15.87 24.94 -17.46
CA PHE A 481 16.80 23.97 -16.89
C PHE A 481 18.22 24.53 -16.70
N TYR A 482 18.63 25.53 -17.49
CA TYR A 482 19.94 26.17 -17.35
C TYR A 482 19.98 27.06 -16.10
N ASP A 483 18.91 27.78 -15.82
CA ASP A 483 18.76 28.58 -14.60
C ASP A 483 18.78 27.69 -13.36
N PHE A 484 18.07 26.55 -13.40
CA PHE A 484 18.18 25.52 -12.37
C PHE A 484 19.64 25.09 -12.14
N CYS A 485 20.34 24.69 -13.21
CA CYS A 485 21.74 24.27 -13.11
C CYS A 485 22.68 25.38 -12.59
N ARG A 486 22.40 26.64 -12.92
CA ARG A 486 23.22 27.79 -12.52
C ARG A 486 23.01 28.21 -11.07
N ARG A 487 21.83 27.96 -10.50
CA ARG A 487 21.44 28.44 -9.16
C ARG A 487 21.65 27.41 -8.06
N VAL A 488 21.25 26.17 -8.28
CA VAL A 488 21.26 25.16 -7.19
C VAL A 488 22.67 24.82 -6.72
N ASP A 489 22.78 24.29 -5.50
CA ASP A 489 24.04 23.77 -4.97
C ASP A 489 24.65 22.69 -5.89
N PRO A 490 25.96 22.72 -6.21
CA PRO A 490 26.62 21.73 -7.06
C PRO A 490 26.39 20.27 -6.67
N VAL A 491 26.17 19.97 -5.39
CA VAL A 491 25.89 18.60 -4.89
C VAL A 491 24.56 18.06 -5.43
N VAL A 492 23.60 18.94 -5.74
CA VAL A 492 22.31 18.59 -6.37
C VAL A 492 22.51 18.10 -7.81
N LEU A 493 23.51 18.62 -8.52
CA LEU A 493 23.74 18.37 -9.94
C LEU A 493 24.41 17.02 -10.22
N ASN A 494 24.27 16.03 -9.35
CA ASN A 494 24.76 14.70 -9.65
C ASN A 494 23.91 14.06 -10.77
N LYS A 495 24.57 13.31 -11.65
CA LYS A 495 23.97 12.72 -12.86
C LYS A 495 22.72 11.90 -12.56
N ARG A 496 22.77 11.07 -11.52
CA ARG A 496 21.69 10.13 -11.18
C ARG A 496 20.44 10.85 -10.68
N THR A 497 20.61 11.90 -9.87
CA THR A 497 19.50 12.71 -9.35
C THR A 497 18.84 13.52 -10.47
N VAL A 498 19.63 14.21 -11.30
CA VAL A 498 19.10 15.00 -12.42
C VAL A 498 18.35 14.13 -13.43
N GLU A 499 18.90 12.96 -13.79
CA GLU A 499 18.25 12.01 -14.68
C GLU A 499 16.93 11.48 -14.09
N SER A 500 16.92 11.15 -12.80
CA SER A 500 15.71 10.70 -12.09
C SER A 500 14.63 11.79 -12.02
N LEU A 501 15.01 13.03 -11.74
CA LEU A 501 14.08 14.19 -11.74
C LEU A 501 13.50 14.45 -13.14
N ALA A 502 14.31 14.37 -14.19
CA ALA A 502 13.84 14.54 -15.57
C ALA A 502 12.88 13.42 -15.98
N LYS A 503 13.21 12.16 -15.69
CA LYS A 503 12.34 11.00 -15.96
C LYS A 503 11.00 11.09 -15.21
N ALA A 504 11.05 11.56 -13.96
CA ALA A 504 9.90 11.76 -13.09
C ALA A 504 8.96 12.91 -13.53
N GLY A 505 9.44 13.83 -14.36
CA GLY A 505 8.68 15.02 -14.78
C GLY A 505 8.88 16.27 -13.94
N ALA A 506 9.88 16.27 -13.04
CA ALA A 506 10.17 17.41 -12.17
C ALA A 506 10.52 18.70 -12.92
N PHE A 507 10.90 18.61 -14.18
CA PHE A 507 11.27 19.75 -15.02
C PHE A 507 10.22 20.09 -16.09
N ASP A 508 9.04 19.45 -16.08
CA ASP A 508 8.01 19.67 -17.11
C ASP A 508 7.53 21.13 -17.14
N SER A 509 7.47 21.80 -15.99
CA SER A 509 7.09 23.22 -15.87
C SER A 509 8.10 24.18 -16.54
N LEU A 510 9.33 23.72 -16.78
CA LEU A 510 10.40 24.48 -17.43
C LEU A 510 10.30 24.46 -18.97
N GLY A 511 9.32 23.75 -19.52
CA GLY A 511 9.02 23.75 -20.96
C GLY A 511 10.00 22.95 -21.83
N HIS A 512 10.71 21.98 -21.25
CA HIS A 512 11.65 21.14 -21.98
C HIS A 512 11.14 19.69 -22.12
N PRO A 513 11.28 19.06 -23.31
CA PRO A 513 10.93 17.64 -23.47
C PRO A 513 11.82 16.74 -22.60
N ARG A 514 11.22 15.75 -21.94
CA ARG A 514 11.95 14.89 -20.99
C ARG A 514 13.06 14.10 -21.67
N ARG A 515 12.80 13.56 -22.86
CA ARG A 515 13.83 12.85 -23.65
C ARG A 515 14.96 13.78 -24.09
N GLY A 516 14.62 14.98 -24.56
CA GLY A 516 15.59 16.03 -24.87
C GLY A 516 16.52 16.29 -23.70
N LEU A 517 15.97 16.55 -22.52
CA LEU A 517 16.73 16.77 -21.28
C LEU A 517 17.61 15.58 -20.92
N CYS A 518 17.08 14.35 -20.96
CA CYS A 518 17.87 13.16 -20.63
C CYS A 518 19.09 12.98 -21.55
N LEU A 519 19.02 13.42 -22.82
CA LEU A 519 20.12 13.29 -23.77
C LEU A 519 21.27 14.28 -23.49
N VAL A 520 20.97 15.48 -23.00
CA VAL A 520 21.96 16.57 -22.91
C VAL A 520 22.21 17.10 -21.49
N SER A 521 21.43 16.68 -20.49
CA SER A 521 21.53 17.16 -19.10
C SER A 521 22.94 17.03 -18.53
N GLU A 522 23.63 15.91 -18.76
CA GLU A 522 25.04 15.71 -18.33
C GLU A 522 25.97 16.77 -18.95
N SER A 523 25.86 17.01 -20.25
CA SER A 523 26.67 18.02 -20.95
C SER A 523 26.39 19.45 -20.44
N ILE A 524 25.13 19.74 -20.09
CA ILE A 524 24.73 21.04 -19.53
C ILE A 524 25.30 21.22 -18.13
N VAL A 525 25.19 20.18 -17.28
CA VAL A 525 25.74 20.18 -15.92
C VAL A 525 27.24 20.36 -15.94
N ASP A 526 27.97 19.60 -16.75
CA ASP A 526 29.43 19.65 -16.84
C ASP A 526 29.92 21.05 -17.23
N ARG A 527 29.33 21.65 -18.28
CA ARG A 527 29.65 23.02 -18.69
C ARG A 527 29.32 24.05 -17.61
N THR A 528 28.22 23.86 -16.88
CA THR A 528 27.82 24.78 -15.81
C THR A 528 28.79 24.72 -14.64
N LEU A 529 29.22 23.53 -14.24
CA LEU A 529 30.21 23.32 -13.18
C LEU A 529 31.60 23.83 -13.56
N GLU A 530 32.02 23.64 -14.82
CA GLU A 530 33.26 24.19 -15.35
C GLU A 530 33.26 25.72 -15.29
N ARG A 531 32.18 26.35 -15.76
CA ARG A 531 32.02 27.81 -15.71
C ARG A 531 32.03 28.37 -14.29
N ARG A 532 31.36 27.71 -13.33
CA ARG A 532 31.40 28.12 -11.91
C ARG A 532 32.82 28.07 -11.35
N ARG A 533 33.61 27.04 -11.70
CA ARG A 533 35.02 26.95 -11.30
C ARG A 533 35.86 28.07 -11.91
N GLU A 534 35.61 28.45 -13.16
CA GLU A 534 36.28 29.59 -13.81
C GLU A 534 35.94 30.92 -13.12
N GLU A 535 34.66 31.15 -12.82
CA GLU A 535 34.17 32.32 -12.08
C GLU A 535 34.78 32.40 -10.67
N GLU A 536 34.79 31.29 -9.92
CA GLU A 536 35.41 31.17 -8.59
C GLU A 536 36.94 31.35 -8.62
N ALA A 537 37.59 30.91 -9.70
CA ALA A 537 39.02 31.12 -9.93
C ALA A 537 39.36 32.57 -10.34
N GLY A 538 38.36 33.46 -10.43
CA GLY A 538 38.54 34.86 -10.85
C GLY A 538 38.87 35.00 -12.33
N ILE A 539 38.70 33.93 -13.12
CA ILE A 539 38.84 33.95 -14.58
C ILE A 539 37.55 34.55 -15.14
N SER A 540 37.47 35.88 -15.08
CA SER A 540 36.53 36.62 -15.90
C SER A 540 37.01 36.51 -17.34
N THR A 541 36.25 35.85 -18.20
CA THR A 541 36.54 35.83 -19.63
C THR A 541 36.68 37.28 -20.12
N LEU A 542 37.76 37.56 -20.84
CA LEU A 542 38.12 38.90 -21.37
C LEU A 542 36.98 39.56 -22.18
N PHE A 543 35.97 38.77 -22.58
CA PHE A 543 34.79 39.21 -23.32
C PHE A 543 33.60 39.63 -22.43
N GLY A 544 33.49 39.16 -21.18
CA GLY A 544 32.47 39.64 -20.23
C GLY A 544 32.69 41.08 -19.75
N LEU A 545 33.92 41.60 -19.92
CA LEU A 545 34.29 42.99 -19.61
C LEU A 545 34.08 43.97 -20.78
N LEU A 546 33.66 43.50 -21.96
CA LEU A 546 33.51 44.31 -23.17
C LEU A 546 32.06 44.73 -23.49
N GLU A 547 31.10 44.46 -22.61
CA GLU A 547 29.76 45.05 -22.70
C GLU A 547 29.78 46.53 -22.28
N GLN A 548 30.36 47.38 -23.14
CA GLN A 548 30.10 48.82 -23.15
C GLN A 548 28.86 49.13 -24.01
N PRO A 549 28.10 50.21 -23.72
CA PRO A 549 26.72 50.36 -24.20
C PRO A 549 26.56 50.79 -25.68
N ASP A 550 27.62 50.89 -26.47
CA ASP A 550 27.56 51.72 -27.70
C ASP A 550 28.29 51.16 -28.94
N VAL A 551 28.35 49.84 -29.10
CA VAL A 551 28.75 49.23 -30.39
C VAL A 551 27.83 48.08 -30.74
N SER A 552 27.02 48.26 -31.77
CA SER A 552 26.21 47.22 -32.39
C SER A 552 27.13 46.21 -33.11
N VAL A 553 27.63 45.23 -32.37
CA VAL A 553 28.25 44.02 -32.92
C VAL A 553 27.13 43.07 -33.37
N PRO A 554 27.21 42.44 -34.55
CA PRO A 554 26.20 41.46 -34.97
C PRO A 554 26.05 40.37 -33.91
N SER A 555 24.82 40.03 -33.55
CA SER A 555 24.43 39.14 -32.43
C SER A 555 24.78 37.65 -32.63
N GLY A 556 25.99 37.34 -33.10
CA GLY A 556 26.44 35.99 -33.46
C GLY A 556 27.27 35.25 -32.40
N PHE A 557 27.50 35.84 -31.23
CA PHE A 557 28.28 35.25 -30.13
C PHE A 557 27.53 35.28 -28.79
N ALA A 558 26.20 35.19 -28.80
CA ALA A 558 25.49 34.73 -27.62
C ALA A 558 25.96 33.30 -27.31
N GLU A 559 26.53 33.10 -26.12
CA GLU A 559 27.10 31.86 -25.60
C GLU A 559 26.32 30.63 -26.07
N ALA A 560 27.00 29.69 -26.75
CA ALA A 560 26.36 28.50 -27.31
C ALA A 560 25.87 27.56 -26.19
N ARG A 561 24.69 27.85 -25.64
CA ARG A 561 23.92 26.94 -24.79
C ARG A 561 23.83 25.60 -25.53
N VAL A 562 24.13 24.49 -24.84
CA VAL A 562 23.91 23.15 -25.42
C VAL A 562 22.43 23.03 -25.69
N PRO A 563 21.96 22.94 -26.96
CA PRO A 563 20.55 22.97 -27.25
C PRO A 563 19.90 21.68 -26.71
N ILE A 564 18.78 21.82 -26.01
CA ILE A 564 17.96 20.68 -25.61
C ILE A 564 17.14 20.26 -26.84
N PRO A 565 17.33 19.03 -27.37
CA PRO A 565 16.61 18.59 -28.56
C PRO A 565 15.11 18.56 -28.31
N ASP A 566 14.32 19.03 -29.28
CA ASP A 566 12.86 18.94 -29.24
C ASP A 566 12.38 17.54 -29.62
N THR A 567 12.74 16.56 -28.79
CA THR A 567 12.34 15.16 -28.96
C THR A 567 11.79 14.66 -27.64
N GLU A 568 10.64 13.99 -27.70
CA GLU A 568 9.99 13.42 -26.53
C GLU A 568 9.99 11.88 -26.57
N PHE A 569 9.85 11.25 -25.41
CA PHE A 569 9.59 9.81 -25.33
C PHE A 569 8.25 9.45 -25.94
N ASP A 570 8.14 8.27 -26.53
CA ASP A 570 6.84 7.69 -26.80
C ASP A 570 6.08 7.46 -25.48
N LYS A 571 4.75 7.40 -25.57
CA LYS A 571 3.88 7.30 -24.39
C LYS A 571 4.22 6.10 -23.50
N ALA A 572 4.54 4.95 -24.08
CA ALA A 572 4.82 3.73 -23.31
C ALA A 572 6.13 3.88 -22.54
N THR A 573 7.18 4.40 -23.19
CA THR A 573 8.46 4.68 -22.53
C THR A 573 8.34 5.75 -21.44
N ARG A 574 7.59 6.85 -21.70
CA ARG A 574 7.38 7.90 -20.70
C ARG A 574 6.70 7.36 -19.44
N LEU A 575 5.63 6.58 -19.63
CA LEU A 575 4.89 5.96 -18.53
C LEU A 575 5.74 4.92 -17.79
N ALA A 576 6.58 4.16 -18.49
CA ALA A 576 7.51 3.23 -17.85
C ALA A 576 8.50 3.96 -16.93
N PHE A 577 9.03 5.11 -17.35
CA PHE A 577 9.91 5.92 -16.51
C PHE A 577 9.19 6.54 -15.32
N GLU A 578 7.96 7.03 -15.48
CA GLU A 578 7.17 7.48 -14.33
C GLU A 578 6.95 6.37 -13.33
N LYS A 579 6.59 5.18 -13.79
CA LYS A 579 6.44 4.03 -12.89
C LYS A 579 7.76 3.69 -12.19
N GLU A 580 8.87 3.69 -12.91
CA GLU A 580 10.19 3.40 -12.35
C GLU A 580 10.61 4.41 -11.28
N MET A 581 10.31 5.69 -11.49
CA MET A 581 10.75 6.79 -10.62
C MET A 581 9.74 7.13 -9.50
N LEU A 582 8.45 7.04 -9.78
CA LEU A 582 7.33 7.49 -8.93
C LEU A 582 6.51 6.33 -8.33
N GLY A 583 6.61 5.12 -8.90
CA GLY A 583 5.87 3.94 -8.46
C GLY A 583 4.49 3.74 -9.11
N LEU A 584 3.93 4.76 -9.78
CA LEU A 584 2.68 4.71 -10.54
C LEU A 584 2.80 5.54 -11.83
N TYR A 585 1.89 5.29 -12.77
CA TYR A 585 1.61 6.19 -13.89
C TYR A 585 0.87 7.43 -13.36
N VAL A 586 1.53 8.59 -13.38
CA VAL A 586 1.00 9.82 -12.76
C VAL A 586 0.46 10.78 -13.82
N SER A 587 1.20 11.01 -14.90
CA SER A 587 0.80 11.98 -15.93
C SER A 587 -0.32 11.49 -16.85
N ASP A 588 -0.45 10.17 -17.06
CA ASP A 588 -1.37 9.59 -18.03
C ASP A 588 -1.70 8.13 -17.70
N HIS A 589 -2.84 7.61 -18.18
CA HIS A 589 -3.21 6.20 -17.99
C HIS A 589 -2.74 5.34 -19.19
N PRO A 590 -2.26 4.10 -18.99
CA PRO A 590 -1.87 3.22 -20.10
C PRO A 590 -2.98 2.98 -21.13
N LEU A 591 -4.24 3.02 -20.70
CA LEU A 591 -5.42 2.85 -21.59
C LEU A 591 -5.90 4.14 -22.27
N ARG A 592 -5.44 5.32 -21.85
CA ARG A 592 -5.87 6.58 -22.50
C ARG A 592 -5.39 6.60 -23.95
N GLY A 593 -6.30 6.79 -24.90
CA GLY A 593 -6.04 6.68 -26.34
C GLY A 593 -6.29 5.29 -26.94
N PHE A 594 -6.61 4.29 -26.13
CA PHE A 594 -7.03 2.94 -26.57
C PHE A 594 -8.51 2.66 -26.28
N GLU A 595 -9.31 3.66 -25.89
CA GLU A 595 -10.70 3.47 -25.45
C GLU A 595 -11.55 2.81 -26.53
N GLY A 596 -11.45 3.28 -27.78
CA GLY A 596 -12.22 2.74 -28.89
C GLY A 596 -11.78 1.33 -29.30
N ALA A 597 -10.49 1.00 -29.17
CA ALA A 597 -9.99 -0.34 -29.45
C ALA A 597 -10.41 -1.33 -28.36
N LEU A 598 -10.36 -0.90 -27.09
CA LEU A 598 -10.80 -1.71 -25.96
C LEU A 598 -12.33 -1.92 -26.00
N ALA A 599 -13.11 -0.87 -26.26
CA ALA A 599 -14.57 -0.95 -26.35
C ALA A 599 -15.06 -1.90 -27.46
N ARG A 600 -14.31 -2.08 -28.55
CA ARG A 600 -14.62 -3.07 -29.60
C ARG A 600 -14.36 -4.51 -29.17
N LEU A 601 -13.52 -4.71 -28.17
CA LEU A 601 -13.11 -6.03 -27.67
C LEU A 601 -13.84 -6.44 -26.38
N THR A 602 -14.60 -5.53 -25.78
CA THR A 602 -15.28 -5.71 -24.49
C THR A 602 -16.79 -5.59 -24.63
N ASP A 603 -17.53 -6.41 -23.89
CA ASP A 603 -19.00 -6.36 -23.87
C ASP A 603 -19.55 -5.20 -23.03
N CYS A 604 -18.76 -4.74 -22.05
CA CYS A 604 -19.13 -3.72 -21.08
C CYS A 604 -17.88 -3.12 -20.42
N SER A 605 -18.03 -1.95 -19.81
CA SER A 605 -16.98 -1.34 -18.97
C SER A 605 -16.97 -1.95 -17.57
N LEU A 606 -15.87 -1.75 -16.83
CA LEU A 606 -15.80 -2.18 -15.43
C LEU A 606 -16.75 -1.39 -14.52
N SER A 607 -17.16 -0.19 -14.93
CA SER A 607 -18.17 0.59 -14.21
C SER A 607 -19.54 -0.07 -14.33
N ASP A 608 -19.91 -0.50 -15.53
CA ASP A 608 -21.17 -1.22 -15.77
C ASP A 608 -21.22 -2.53 -14.96
N VAL A 609 -20.07 -3.20 -14.79
CA VAL A 609 -19.96 -4.41 -13.96
C VAL A 609 -20.15 -4.09 -12.47
N LYS A 610 -19.66 -2.95 -11.98
CA LYS A 610 -19.86 -2.52 -10.57
C LYS A 610 -21.30 -2.09 -10.28
N GLU A 611 -21.92 -1.34 -11.20
CA GLU A 611 -23.28 -0.80 -11.03
C GLU A 611 -24.37 -1.89 -10.95
N VAL A 612 -24.03 -3.14 -11.30
CA VAL A 612 -24.91 -4.32 -11.09
C VAL A 612 -25.37 -4.46 -9.64
N ASP A 613 -24.58 -3.98 -8.67
CA ASP A 613 -24.90 -4.04 -7.23
C ASP A 613 -25.94 -2.98 -6.79
N GLU A 614 -26.05 -1.85 -7.50
CA GLU A 614 -26.82 -0.68 -7.03
C GLU A 614 -28.24 -0.57 -7.63
N LEU A 615 -28.52 -1.20 -8.77
CA LEU A 615 -29.72 -0.88 -9.59
C LEU A 615 -30.61 -2.08 -9.98
N THR A 616 -30.23 -3.33 -9.67
CA THR A 616 -30.96 -4.50 -10.19
C THR A 616 -31.72 -5.25 -9.08
N GLU A 617 -33.04 -5.35 -9.23
CA GLU A 617 -33.86 -6.25 -8.41
C GLU A 617 -33.35 -7.72 -8.51
N PRO A 618 -33.52 -8.54 -7.45
CA PRO A 618 -32.91 -9.87 -7.33
C PRO A 618 -33.19 -10.86 -8.48
N ASP A 619 -34.25 -10.63 -9.26
CA ASP A 619 -34.70 -11.55 -10.32
C ASP A 619 -34.13 -11.24 -11.72
N TYR A 620 -33.36 -10.16 -11.90
CA TYR A 620 -32.71 -9.78 -13.19
C TYR A 620 -31.20 -9.48 -13.07
N GLY A 621 -30.50 -10.15 -12.16
CA GLY A 621 -29.07 -9.93 -11.91
C GLY A 621 -28.13 -10.44 -13.02
N TRP A 622 -26.97 -9.79 -13.16
CA TRP A 622 -25.86 -10.29 -13.99
C TRP A 622 -25.02 -11.36 -13.27
N GLU A 623 -25.44 -11.82 -12.10
CA GLU A 623 -24.78 -12.89 -11.33
C GLU A 623 -24.65 -14.16 -12.18
N GLY A 624 -23.42 -14.70 -12.25
CA GLY A 624 -23.13 -15.89 -13.04
C GLY A 624 -23.06 -15.67 -14.55
N GLN A 625 -23.36 -14.46 -15.04
CA GLN A 625 -23.17 -14.13 -16.46
C GLN A 625 -21.68 -14.05 -16.79
N VAL A 626 -21.36 -14.43 -18.02
CA VAL A 626 -20.00 -14.37 -18.55
C VAL A 626 -19.91 -13.15 -19.45
N ARG A 627 -19.00 -12.22 -19.12
CA ARG A 627 -18.76 -10.99 -19.87
C ARG A 627 -17.29 -10.86 -20.24
N THR A 628 -17.05 -10.15 -21.33
CA THR A 628 -15.72 -9.76 -21.77
C THR A 628 -15.44 -8.35 -21.31
N VAL A 629 -14.38 -8.18 -20.53
CA VAL A 629 -13.94 -6.89 -20.01
C VAL A 629 -12.47 -6.70 -20.31
N GLY A 630 -12.02 -5.45 -20.30
CA GLY A 630 -10.67 -5.09 -20.68
C GLY A 630 -10.12 -4.02 -19.77
N GLY A 631 -8.83 -4.09 -19.50
CA GLY A 631 -8.18 -3.16 -18.59
C GLY A 631 -6.70 -3.46 -18.41
N VAL A 632 -6.08 -2.75 -17.47
CA VAL A 632 -4.70 -2.96 -17.04
C VAL A 632 -4.71 -3.84 -15.81
N VAL A 633 -3.83 -4.85 -15.79
CA VAL A 633 -3.62 -5.69 -14.60
C VAL A 633 -2.82 -4.91 -13.56
N THR A 634 -3.39 -4.72 -12.39
CA THR A 634 -2.72 -4.13 -11.22
C THR A 634 -2.81 -5.08 -10.02
N ASN A 635 -1.95 -4.92 -9.01
CA ASN A 635 -1.96 -5.71 -7.77
C ASN A 635 -1.98 -7.25 -7.96
N LEU A 636 -1.23 -7.78 -8.95
CA LEU A 636 -1.12 -9.22 -9.18
C LEU A 636 -0.44 -9.94 -8.01
N ALA A 637 -1.22 -10.76 -7.31
CA ALA A 637 -0.76 -11.63 -6.23
C ALA A 637 -0.89 -13.10 -6.64
N ARG A 638 0.24 -13.80 -6.71
CA ARG A 638 0.28 -15.26 -6.96
C ARG A 638 0.30 -16.01 -5.63
N ARG A 639 -0.56 -17.03 -5.50
CA ARG A 639 -0.72 -17.84 -4.28
C ARG A 639 -0.76 -19.31 -4.60
N TYR A 640 -0.45 -20.15 -3.61
CA TYR A 640 -0.60 -21.60 -3.73
C TYR A 640 -1.81 -22.06 -2.92
N THR A 641 -2.59 -23.00 -3.46
CA THR A 641 -3.67 -23.65 -2.72
C THR A 641 -3.08 -24.56 -1.62
N ARG A 642 -3.92 -25.01 -0.68
CA ARG A 642 -3.53 -26.04 0.33
C ARG A 642 -3.02 -27.34 -0.30
N ARG A 643 -3.31 -27.59 -1.57
CA ARG A 643 -2.85 -28.75 -2.36
C ARG A 643 -1.56 -28.46 -3.15
N GLY A 644 -0.99 -27.26 -3.04
CA GLY A 644 0.25 -26.86 -3.72
C GLY A 644 0.07 -26.37 -5.16
N GLU A 645 -1.16 -26.09 -5.60
CA GLU A 645 -1.43 -25.65 -6.98
C GLU A 645 -1.38 -24.12 -7.09
N LEU A 646 -0.79 -23.58 -8.17
CA LEU A 646 -0.63 -22.15 -8.37
C LEU A 646 -1.95 -21.49 -8.77
N MET A 647 -2.34 -20.41 -8.10
CA MET A 647 -3.48 -19.54 -8.44
C MET A 647 -3.06 -18.07 -8.37
N ALA A 648 -3.90 -17.16 -8.86
CA ALA A 648 -3.64 -15.72 -8.77
C ALA A 648 -4.89 -14.90 -8.46
N THR A 649 -4.69 -13.75 -7.84
CA THR A 649 -5.67 -12.68 -7.67
C THR A 649 -5.06 -11.38 -8.17
N PHE A 650 -5.78 -10.58 -8.93
CA PHE A 650 -5.32 -9.27 -9.40
C PHE A 650 -6.48 -8.29 -9.50
N VAL A 651 -6.21 -7.01 -9.68
CA VAL A 651 -7.21 -5.97 -9.97
C VAL A 651 -7.13 -5.64 -11.45
N LEU A 652 -8.25 -5.70 -12.16
CA LEU A 652 -8.36 -5.19 -13.51
C LEU A 652 -8.86 -3.75 -13.43
N GLU A 653 -8.14 -2.80 -14.03
CA GLU A 653 -8.45 -1.37 -13.98
C GLU A 653 -8.72 -0.82 -15.39
N ASP A 654 -9.83 -0.11 -15.56
CA ASP A 654 -10.12 0.70 -16.75
C ASP A 654 -10.07 2.20 -16.41
N LEU A 655 -10.47 3.09 -17.33
CA LEU A 655 -10.42 4.54 -17.09
C LEU A 655 -11.45 5.06 -16.07
N ARG A 656 -12.41 4.22 -15.66
CA ARG A 656 -13.58 4.63 -14.87
C ARG A 656 -13.76 3.81 -13.60
N ALA A 657 -13.31 2.56 -13.57
CA ALA A 657 -13.47 1.64 -12.46
C ALA A 657 -12.37 0.57 -12.40
N SER A 658 -12.36 -0.18 -11.30
CA SER A 658 -11.44 -1.30 -11.08
C SER A 658 -12.14 -2.46 -10.38
N VAL A 659 -11.93 -3.69 -10.83
CA VAL A 659 -12.62 -4.89 -10.33
C VAL A 659 -11.62 -5.98 -9.97
N GLU A 660 -11.83 -6.67 -8.85
CA GLU A 660 -10.98 -7.78 -8.44
C GLU A 660 -11.25 -9.04 -9.29
N VAL A 661 -10.18 -9.68 -9.74
CA VAL A 661 -10.20 -10.86 -10.61
C VAL A 661 -9.52 -12.05 -9.93
N PHE A 662 -10.21 -13.19 -9.91
CA PHE A 662 -9.69 -14.47 -9.42
C PHE A 662 -9.34 -15.41 -10.57
N VAL A 663 -8.15 -16.01 -10.52
CA VAL A 663 -7.67 -17.01 -11.49
C VAL A 663 -7.43 -18.33 -10.76
N PHE A 664 -8.29 -19.32 -11.00
CA PHE A 664 -8.16 -20.66 -10.43
C PHE A 664 -7.01 -21.45 -11.07
N PRO A 665 -6.46 -22.49 -10.39
CA PRO A 665 -5.28 -23.18 -10.86
C PRO A 665 -5.34 -23.75 -12.28
N LYS A 666 -6.51 -24.27 -12.68
CA LYS A 666 -6.71 -24.81 -14.03
C LYS A 666 -6.50 -23.75 -15.11
N VAL A 667 -6.99 -22.53 -14.89
CA VAL A 667 -6.83 -21.39 -15.82
C VAL A 667 -5.42 -20.81 -15.69
N MET A 668 -4.87 -20.76 -14.48
CA MET A 668 -3.53 -20.22 -14.19
C MET A 668 -2.42 -20.95 -14.97
N ALA A 669 -2.57 -22.25 -15.20
CA ALA A 669 -1.64 -23.03 -16.02
C ALA A 669 -1.55 -22.51 -17.47
N GLU A 670 -2.62 -21.94 -18.01
CA GLU A 670 -2.68 -21.43 -19.39
C GLU A 670 -2.38 -19.93 -19.47
N VAL A 671 -2.94 -19.12 -18.55
CA VAL A 671 -2.82 -17.66 -18.60
C VAL A 671 -1.59 -17.12 -17.86
N GLY A 672 -0.96 -17.93 -17.01
CA GLY A 672 0.17 -17.54 -16.16
C GLY A 672 1.31 -16.81 -16.89
N PRO A 673 1.75 -17.24 -18.09
CA PRO A 673 2.77 -16.53 -18.86
C PRO A 673 2.33 -15.17 -19.42
N LYS A 674 1.01 -14.95 -19.60
CA LYS A 674 0.44 -13.70 -20.12
C LYS A 674 0.13 -12.71 -19.00
N LEU A 675 0.08 -13.17 -17.75
CA LEU A 675 -0.37 -12.43 -16.59
C LEU A 675 0.81 -11.79 -15.85
N GLU A 676 0.97 -10.50 -16.05
CA GLU A 676 1.99 -9.64 -15.43
C GLU A 676 1.32 -8.33 -15.01
N ASN A 677 1.86 -7.66 -13.99
CA ASN A 677 1.41 -6.29 -13.68
C ASN A 677 1.64 -5.39 -14.90
N ASP A 678 0.75 -4.43 -15.09
CA ASP A 678 0.66 -3.46 -16.19
C ASP A 678 0.34 -4.03 -17.57
N ALA A 679 0.17 -5.35 -17.68
CA ALA A 679 -0.29 -5.92 -18.92
C ALA A 679 -1.69 -5.38 -19.22
N VAL A 680 -1.86 -4.74 -20.38
CA VAL A 680 -3.19 -4.50 -20.91
C VAL A 680 -3.74 -5.85 -21.38
N VAL A 681 -4.88 -6.22 -20.83
CA VAL A 681 -5.51 -7.51 -21.09
C VAL A 681 -6.98 -7.30 -21.42
N ALA A 682 -7.49 -8.17 -22.27
CA ALA A 682 -8.91 -8.44 -22.37
C ALA A 682 -9.14 -9.85 -21.80
N MET A 683 -10.22 -10.00 -21.05
CA MET A 683 -10.53 -11.25 -20.39
C MET A 683 -12.01 -11.54 -20.45
N ARG A 684 -12.31 -12.84 -20.54
CA ARG A 684 -13.65 -13.36 -20.37
C ARG A 684 -13.80 -13.87 -18.94
N GLY A 685 -14.67 -13.23 -18.18
CA GLY A 685 -14.85 -13.50 -16.76
C GLY A 685 -16.30 -13.78 -16.42
N ARG A 686 -16.52 -14.69 -15.47
CA ARG A 686 -17.84 -14.87 -14.86
C ARG A 686 -17.99 -13.88 -13.71
N ILE A 687 -19.08 -13.12 -13.72
CA ILE A 687 -19.42 -12.20 -12.64
C ILE A 687 -19.83 -13.01 -11.41
N ASP A 688 -19.21 -12.71 -10.27
CA ASP A 688 -19.46 -13.35 -8.98
C ASP A 688 -19.78 -12.27 -7.95
N THR A 689 -21.02 -12.28 -7.45
CA THR A 689 -21.56 -11.29 -6.49
C THR A 689 -21.73 -11.88 -5.09
N ARG A 690 -21.29 -13.13 -4.86
CA ARG A 690 -21.54 -13.87 -3.61
C ARG A 690 -20.89 -13.31 -2.34
N ASP A 691 -19.94 -12.37 -2.47
CA ASP A 691 -19.11 -11.84 -1.37
C ASP A 691 -19.35 -10.32 -1.10
N ASP A 692 -20.55 -9.80 -1.36
CA ASP A 692 -20.93 -8.37 -1.22
C ASP A 692 -20.03 -7.40 -2.03
N GLN A 693 -19.27 -7.92 -3.00
CA GLN A 693 -18.52 -7.17 -3.99
C GLN A 693 -18.57 -7.92 -5.30
N VAL A 694 -18.81 -7.18 -6.38
CA VAL A 694 -18.71 -7.73 -7.73
C VAL A 694 -17.26 -8.11 -8.02
N LYS A 695 -17.01 -9.40 -8.18
CA LYS A 695 -15.73 -9.99 -8.57
C LYS A 695 -15.85 -10.64 -9.94
N LEU A 696 -14.71 -10.82 -10.60
CA LEU A 696 -14.64 -11.58 -11.83
C LEU A 696 -13.84 -12.86 -11.62
N VAL A 697 -14.43 -14.00 -11.95
CA VAL A 697 -13.69 -15.26 -12.05
C VAL A 697 -13.19 -15.40 -13.48
N CYS A 698 -11.89 -15.27 -13.66
CA CYS A 698 -11.23 -15.38 -14.97
C CYS A 698 -11.45 -16.78 -15.56
N MET A 699 -12.01 -16.81 -16.77
CA MET A 699 -12.14 -18.04 -17.56
C MET A 699 -11.10 -18.08 -18.68
N GLU A 700 -10.88 -16.93 -19.33
CA GLU A 700 -9.93 -16.78 -20.43
C GLU A 700 -9.29 -15.38 -20.37
N LEU A 701 -8.01 -15.27 -20.72
CA LEU A 701 -7.28 -14.01 -20.73
C LEU A 701 -6.31 -13.95 -21.92
N TRP A 702 -6.33 -12.83 -22.63
CA TRP A 702 -5.41 -12.56 -23.74
C TRP A 702 -4.93 -11.11 -23.71
N ARG A 703 -3.77 -10.88 -24.33
CA ARG A 703 -3.23 -9.53 -24.55
C ARG A 703 -3.78 -9.05 -25.90
N PRO A 704 -4.64 -8.03 -25.94
CA PRO A 704 -5.14 -7.51 -27.20
C PRO A 704 -4.01 -6.85 -27.98
N GLU A 705 -3.99 -7.04 -29.31
CA GLU A 705 -3.14 -6.25 -30.19
C GLU A 705 -3.75 -4.85 -30.32
N LEU A 706 -3.44 -4.00 -29.36
CA LEU A 706 -3.78 -2.58 -29.39
C LEU A 706 -2.81 -1.87 -30.34
N GLY A 707 -3.04 -2.03 -31.64
CA GLY A 707 -2.29 -1.28 -32.65
C GLY A 707 -2.36 0.21 -32.35
N THR A 708 -1.26 0.93 -32.62
CA THR A 708 -1.29 2.40 -32.74
C THR A 708 -2.42 2.74 -33.70
N ALA A 709 -3.38 3.54 -33.24
CA ALA A 709 -4.52 3.99 -34.01
C ALA A 709 -4.10 4.63 -35.34
N GLY A 710 -3.95 3.83 -36.38
CA GLY A 710 -4.21 4.22 -37.75
C GLY A 710 -5.69 3.99 -37.98
N ALA A 711 -6.44 5.07 -38.19
CA ALA A 711 -7.87 5.02 -38.47
C ALA A 711 -8.12 4.04 -39.62
N GLY A 712 -8.80 2.92 -39.31
CA GLY A 712 -9.36 2.06 -40.36
C GLY A 712 -10.34 2.86 -41.20
N PRO A 713 -10.61 2.49 -42.46
CA PRO A 713 -11.49 3.27 -43.30
C PRO A 713 -12.91 3.38 -42.72
N LEU A 714 -13.50 4.58 -42.75
CA LEU A 714 -14.90 4.80 -42.37
C LEU A 714 -15.82 4.17 -43.42
N HIS A 715 -16.57 3.14 -43.04
CA HIS A 715 -17.51 2.48 -43.95
C HIS A 715 -18.93 3.08 -43.81
N VAL A 716 -19.41 3.72 -44.88
CA VAL A 716 -20.74 4.35 -44.97
C VAL A 716 -21.61 3.59 -45.97
N GLN A 717 -22.73 3.03 -45.52
CA GLN A 717 -23.71 2.36 -46.35
C GLN A 717 -24.72 3.36 -46.91
N LEU A 718 -24.86 3.41 -48.24
CA LEU A 718 -25.84 4.26 -48.90
C LEU A 718 -27.10 3.48 -49.26
N PRO A 719 -28.29 4.09 -49.10
CA PRO A 719 -29.54 3.52 -49.56
C PRO A 719 -29.59 3.44 -51.10
N LEU A 720 -30.17 2.36 -51.63
CA LEU A 720 -30.46 2.19 -53.06
C LEU A 720 -31.59 3.15 -53.46
N GLY A 721 -31.27 4.20 -54.22
CA GLY A 721 -32.24 5.24 -54.64
C GLY A 721 -32.00 6.63 -54.03
N MET A 722 -30.74 6.98 -53.74
CA MET A 722 -30.36 8.30 -53.23
C MET A 722 -30.75 9.43 -54.18
N SER A 723 -31.34 10.51 -53.64
CA SER A 723 -31.59 11.76 -54.37
C SER A 723 -30.34 12.64 -54.43
N ASP A 724 -30.19 13.44 -55.48
CA ASP A 724 -29.05 14.36 -55.66
C ASP A 724 -28.86 15.31 -54.47
N ASP A 725 -29.95 15.75 -53.82
CA ASP A 725 -29.92 16.58 -52.60
C ASP A 725 -29.22 15.89 -51.42
N LEU A 726 -29.45 14.59 -51.24
CA LEU A 726 -28.88 13.83 -50.13
C LEU A 726 -27.39 13.58 -50.36
N LEU A 727 -27.00 13.42 -51.63
CA LEU A 727 -25.60 13.25 -52.03
C LEU A 727 -24.79 14.55 -51.82
N GLU A 728 -25.35 15.72 -52.18
CA GLU A 728 -24.71 17.02 -51.92
C GLU A 728 -24.59 17.31 -50.42
N ARG A 729 -25.61 16.96 -49.62
CA ARG A 729 -25.54 17.10 -48.15
C ARG A 729 -24.50 16.17 -47.53
N LEU A 730 -24.39 14.93 -48.01
CA LEU A 730 -23.34 14.01 -47.56
C LEU A 730 -21.95 14.54 -47.93
N LYS A 731 -21.78 15.06 -49.14
CA LYS A 731 -20.54 15.65 -49.61
C LYS A 731 -20.12 16.87 -48.77
N GLY A 732 -21.06 17.76 -48.48
CA GLY A 732 -20.85 18.91 -47.59
C GLY A 732 -20.45 18.47 -46.18
N LEU A 733 -21.17 17.50 -45.62
CA LEU A 733 -20.88 16.96 -44.29
C LEU A 733 -19.48 16.34 -44.20
N LEU A 734 -19.05 15.53 -45.19
CA LEU A 734 -17.69 14.98 -45.19
C LEU A 734 -16.61 16.08 -45.30
N ALA A 735 -16.87 17.14 -46.08
CA ALA A 735 -15.94 18.26 -46.23
C ALA A 735 -15.80 19.13 -44.97
N GLU A 736 -16.84 19.18 -44.12
CA GLU A 736 -16.83 19.92 -42.85
C GLU A 736 -16.00 19.23 -41.75
N HIS A 737 -15.66 17.95 -41.93
CA HIS A 737 -14.90 17.14 -40.96
C HIS A 737 -13.60 16.56 -41.54
N PRO A 738 -12.66 17.38 -42.08
CA PRO A 738 -11.45 16.87 -42.73
C PRO A 738 -10.52 16.13 -41.75
N GLY A 739 -9.92 15.04 -42.22
CA GLY A 739 -8.96 14.25 -41.44
C GLY A 739 -8.22 13.21 -42.29
N ASP A 740 -7.58 12.25 -41.62
CA ASP A 740 -6.69 11.26 -42.27
C ASP A 740 -7.38 9.91 -42.55
N GLU A 741 -8.64 9.73 -42.13
CA GLU A 741 -9.39 8.48 -42.27
C GLU A 741 -10.01 8.32 -43.67
N PRO A 742 -9.67 7.28 -44.45
CA PRO A 742 -10.28 7.06 -45.75
C PRO A 742 -11.77 6.71 -45.65
N VAL A 743 -12.62 7.31 -46.48
CA VAL A 743 -14.07 6.99 -46.50
C VAL A 743 -14.36 5.95 -47.58
N HIS A 744 -14.98 4.84 -47.19
CA HIS A 744 -15.48 3.78 -48.05
C HIS A 744 -17.01 3.81 -48.07
N VAL A 745 -17.57 3.89 -49.26
CA VAL A 745 -19.01 4.00 -49.48
C VAL A 745 -19.54 2.70 -50.07
N GLN A 746 -20.48 2.06 -49.39
CA GLN A 746 -21.10 0.82 -49.84
C GLN A 746 -22.45 1.08 -50.50
N ILE A 747 -22.56 0.75 -51.79
CA ILE A 747 -23.79 0.84 -52.58
C ILE A 747 -24.19 -0.58 -53.00
N GLY A 748 -25.20 -1.13 -52.33
CA GLY A 748 -25.57 -2.54 -52.50
C GLY A 748 -24.41 -3.48 -52.13
N GLN A 749 -23.94 -4.27 -53.10
CA GLN A 749 -22.82 -5.21 -52.93
C GLN A 749 -21.45 -4.60 -53.30
N THR A 750 -21.41 -3.36 -53.79
CA THR A 750 -20.18 -2.71 -54.25
C THR A 750 -19.66 -1.73 -53.21
N THR A 751 -18.36 -1.79 -52.90
CA THR A 751 -17.69 -0.82 -52.03
C THR A 751 -16.78 0.07 -52.87
N LEU A 752 -16.95 1.38 -52.76
CA LEU A 752 -16.17 2.40 -53.45
C LEU A 752 -15.35 3.19 -52.44
N ARG A 753 -14.06 3.36 -52.70
CA ARG A 753 -13.22 4.28 -51.93
C ARG A 753 -13.36 5.68 -52.49
N LEU A 754 -13.69 6.65 -51.65
CA LEU A 754 -13.73 8.05 -52.04
C LEU A 754 -12.31 8.63 -52.23
N PRO A 755 -12.15 9.68 -53.06
CA PRO A 755 -10.88 10.39 -53.18
C PRO A 755 -10.41 10.98 -51.84
N SER A 756 -9.10 11.20 -51.69
CA SER A 756 -8.48 11.64 -50.44
C SER A 756 -8.96 13.00 -49.92
N GLU A 757 -9.55 13.82 -50.78
CA GLU A 757 -10.18 15.10 -50.39
C GLU A 757 -11.43 14.90 -49.50
N PHE A 758 -11.98 13.69 -49.45
CA PHE A 758 -13.07 13.30 -48.56
C PHE A 758 -12.60 12.42 -47.39
N ASN A 759 -11.31 12.41 -47.08
CA ASN A 759 -10.84 11.79 -45.84
C ASN A 759 -11.31 12.63 -44.64
N VAL A 760 -11.68 11.95 -43.56
CA VAL A 760 -12.36 12.58 -42.43
C VAL A 760 -11.70 12.31 -41.07
N ASP A 761 -12.10 13.04 -40.04
CA ASP A 761 -11.84 12.69 -38.64
C ASP A 761 -13.15 12.28 -37.95
N SER A 762 -13.39 10.96 -37.84
CA SER A 762 -14.59 10.40 -37.21
C SER A 762 -14.74 10.74 -35.72
N ARG A 763 -13.67 11.21 -35.05
CA ARG A 763 -13.66 11.56 -33.62
C ARG A 763 -14.37 12.89 -33.32
N ARG A 764 -14.64 13.72 -34.34
CA ARG A 764 -15.26 15.06 -34.19
C ARG A 764 -16.78 15.05 -34.44
N GLY A 765 -17.52 14.11 -33.89
CA GLY A 765 -19.00 14.11 -33.94
C GLY A 765 -19.64 13.67 -35.27
N LEU A 766 -18.83 13.50 -36.34
CA LEU A 766 -19.28 13.10 -37.68
C LEU A 766 -20.19 11.86 -37.69
N LEU A 767 -19.91 10.85 -36.85
CA LEU A 767 -20.71 9.62 -36.80
C LEU A 767 -22.16 9.86 -36.36
N GLY A 768 -22.40 10.85 -35.49
CA GLY A 768 -23.74 11.24 -35.08
C GLY A 768 -24.51 11.88 -36.23
N GLU A 769 -23.86 12.79 -36.95
CA GLU A 769 -24.45 13.53 -38.06
C GLU A 769 -24.73 12.63 -39.27
N LEU A 770 -23.84 11.68 -39.56
CA LEU A 770 -24.07 10.65 -40.58
C LEU A 770 -25.29 9.77 -40.26
N ARG A 771 -25.51 9.41 -38.98
CA ARG A 771 -26.69 8.65 -38.56
C ARG A 771 -27.99 9.46 -38.67
N VAL A 772 -27.93 10.77 -38.45
CA VAL A 772 -29.08 11.66 -38.66
C VAL A 772 -29.39 11.79 -40.15
N LEU A 773 -28.36 11.89 -41.00
CA LEU A 773 -28.51 12.09 -42.43
C LEU A 773 -28.95 10.82 -43.18
N LEU A 774 -28.37 9.67 -42.85
CA LEU A 774 -28.51 8.42 -43.61
C LEU A 774 -29.26 7.32 -42.85
N GLY A 775 -29.54 7.52 -41.57
CA GLY A 775 -30.20 6.56 -40.68
C GLY A 775 -29.22 5.78 -39.79
N PRO A 776 -29.73 5.12 -38.73
CA PRO A 776 -28.91 4.51 -37.67
C PRO A 776 -28.03 3.34 -38.15
N HIS A 777 -28.39 2.69 -39.26
CA HIS A 777 -27.66 1.56 -39.84
C HIS A 777 -26.66 1.94 -40.94
N ALA A 778 -26.46 3.24 -41.18
CA ALA A 778 -25.62 3.72 -42.28
C ALA A 778 -24.11 3.57 -42.02
N ILE A 779 -23.68 3.21 -40.80
CA ILE A 779 -22.26 3.02 -40.48
C ILE A 779 -22.02 1.54 -40.26
N VAL A 780 -21.14 0.96 -41.07
CA VAL A 780 -20.74 -0.45 -40.98
C VAL A 780 -19.43 -0.50 -40.17
N ALA A 781 -19.42 -1.30 -39.10
CA ALA A 781 -18.29 -1.41 -38.17
C ALA A 781 -17.08 -2.13 -38.77
#